data_AF-A0A4Y7JNG2-F1
#
_entry.id   AF-A0A4Y7JNG2-F1
#
_cell.length_a   1.000
_cell.length_b   1.000
_cell.length_c   1.000
_cell.angle_alpha   90.00
_cell.angle_beta   90.00
_cell.angle_gamma   90.00
#
_symmetry.space_group_name_H-M   'P 1'
#
loop_
_entity.id
_entity.type
_entity.pdbx_description
1 polymer ?
#
loop_
_entity_poly.entity_id
_entity_poly.type
_entity_poly.pdbx_seq_one_letter_code
_entity_poly.pdbx_strand_id
1 'polypeptide(L)'
;MALVLHAGNTNKNAFKALIVGEYSGIKVDLVKDFEMGVSNKAPEFLKMNPLGKVPVLETPEGAIFESNAIARYVASLTENSPLLGCSAIDKAHIDQWIDFSAMEVDANILRWFIPRIGFAPYVPQAEEHAVTSLKRALDALNTHLASNTFLVGHAVTLADIIMTCNLVLGFSKVMTSTFTKDFPHIERYFWTMVNQPNIKKVLGEVKQTDSVPPVQAAQKPGAAKPKTEAKKEVKKEAPKPKAKEEVADLEEEAPKPKAKNALDLLPPSKMVLDDWKRLYSNTKKNFREVAIGGFWEMFDPEGYSLWFCDYKYNDENLVSFVTMNKVGGFLQRMDLARKYAFGKMLIIGNEPPYKLKGLWIFRGPDVPQFIIDECYDMELYEWTKVDLSDEAQKERVNQMIEDAEPFEGEALLDANFYSENLEDKVVVITGASSGIGEQIAYEYAKRGANLVLVARREFRLWGISNNARLLGAKHVMFIAADVVKEDDCRRFIDQTIDLHGRGMARPLLYNRGIFSIEYELGKQAVDHLVNTASLGHTFFFEEAADTSVFPHMMDINFWGNVYPTFVALPYLKQSNGRIIVNASVESWLPMPRMSLYAAAKAAVINFYETLRFELGDEVGITIATHGWIGSELAGGKLMLEDRAAEMQWREEREAPVNGGHVEEFAKMIVSGACKRQPYVKLPSWYDIFFVYKVFAPKVLAWTFRLLFATKGSPKRITTSQFGTGRPLLETSSPRKQLIGPLTFSPLPLQHQMKNE
;
A
#
# COMPACT_ATOMS: atom_id res chain seq x y z
N MET A 1 -45.63 16.01 -0.01
CA MET A 1 -44.51 16.93 0.31
C MET A 1 -43.63 17.06 -0.92
N ALA A 2 -42.78 18.09 -1.00
CA ALA A 2 -41.85 18.25 -2.13
C ALA A 2 -40.69 17.25 -2.03
N LEU A 3 -40.13 16.87 -3.18
CA LEU A 3 -38.88 16.11 -3.26
C LEU A 3 -37.72 17.11 -3.28
N VAL A 4 -36.89 17.11 -2.23
CA VAL A 4 -35.82 18.12 -2.07
C VAL A 4 -34.46 17.49 -2.35
N LEU A 5 -33.74 18.03 -3.32
CA LEU A 5 -32.44 17.53 -3.76
C LEU A 5 -31.31 18.39 -3.17
N HIS A 6 -30.55 17.79 -2.26
CA HIS A 6 -29.43 18.42 -1.57
C HIS A 6 -28.14 18.20 -2.35
N ALA A 7 -27.77 19.18 -3.19
CA ALA A 7 -26.52 19.22 -3.94
C ALA A 7 -26.19 20.64 -4.44
N GLY A 8 -24.91 20.91 -4.72
CA GLY A 8 -24.49 22.13 -5.40
C GLY A 8 -24.96 22.18 -6.88
N ASN A 9 -25.32 23.38 -7.33
CA ASN A 9 -25.93 23.68 -8.65
C ASN A 9 -25.16 23.23 -9.91
N THR A 10 -23.88 22.85 -9.78
CA THR A 10 -23.00 22.43 -10.88
C THR A 10 -22.65 20.94 -10.83
N ASN A 11 -23.28 20.16 -9.94
CA ASN A 11 -22.98 18.75 -9.75
C ASN A 11 -23.64 17.85 -10.82
N LYS A 12 -22.82 17.24 -11.70
CA LYS A 12 -23.28 16.29 -12.74
C LYS A 12 -24.17 15.16 -12.21
N ASN A 13 -23.94 14.73 -10.98
CA ASN A 13 -24.67 13.63 -10.36
C ASN A 13 -26.07 14.07 -9.90
N ALA A 14 -26.28 15.36 -9.61
CA ALA A 14 -27.59 15.92 -9.32
C ALA A 14 -28.44 16.08 -10.58
N PHE A 15 -27.83 16.44 -11.72
CA PHE A 15 -28.54 16.58 -13.00
C PHE A 15 -29.30 15.33 -13.44
N LYS A 16 -28.80 14.12 -13.10
CA LYS A 16 -29.50 12.85 -13.34
C LYS A 16 -30.93 12.87 -12.80
N ALA A 17 -31.11 13.27 -11.53
CA ALA A 17 -32.41 13.30 -10.86
C ALA A 17 -33.31 14.41 -11.42
N LEU A 18 -32.74 15.58 -11.71
CA LEU A 18 -33.48 16.73 -12.25
C LEU A 18 -33.99 16.46 -13.68
N ILE A 19 -33.16 15.87 -14.54
CA ILE A 19 -33.54 15.48 -15.91
C ILE A 19 -34.63 14.40 -15.90
N VAL A 20 -34.49 13.39 -15.03
CA VAL A 20 -35.56 12.39 -14.84
C VAL A 20 -36.85 13.06 -14.40
N GLY A 21 -36.81 14.00 -13.46
CA GLY A 21 -37.97 14.79 -13.05
C GLY A 21 -38.67 15.50 -14.23
N GLU A 22 -37.90 16.14 -15.11
CA GLU A 22 -38.42 16.79 -16.33
C GLU A 22 -39.06 15.80 -17.33
N TYR A 23 -38.52 14.59 -17.50
CA TYR A 23 -39.14 13.55 -18.32
C TYR A 23 -40.38 12.92 -17.67
N SER A 24 -40.38 12.76 -16.34
CA SER A 24 -41.44 12.13 -15.55
C SER A 24 -42.57 13.10 -15.15
N GLY A 25 -42.42 14.40 -15.38
CA GLY A 25 -43.33 15.43 -14.87
C GLY A 25 -43.24 15.65 -13.35
N ILE A 26 -42.22 15.09 -12.69
CA ILE A 26 -42.04 15.09 -11.24
C ILE A 26 -41.15 16.26 -10.82
N LYS A 27 -41.70 17.17 -10.02
CA LYS A 27 -40.98 18.33 -9.50
C LYS A 27 -39.98 17.92 -8.41
N VAL A 28 -38.70 18.10 -8.70
CA VAL A 28 -37.58 17.94 -7.75
C VAL A 28 -36.97 19.31 -7.49
N ASP A 29 -37.07 19.81 -6.27
CA ASP A 29 -36.57 21.12 -5.86
C ASP A 29 -35.10 21.02 -5.40
N LEU A 30 -34.18 21.64 -6.15
CA LEU A 30 -32.78 21.74 -5.74
C LEU A 30 -32.62 22.81 -4.64
N VAL A 31 -31.88 22.48 -3.57
CA VAL A 31 -31.51 23.44 -2.52
C VAL A 31 -30.67 24.57 -3.11
N LYS A 32 -31.11 25.82 -2.93
CA LYS A 32 -30.51 27.01 -3.55
C LYS A 32 -29.13 27.34 -2.96
N ASP A 33 -29.04 27.33 -1.64
CA ASP A 33 -27.90 27.84 -0.88
C ASP A 33 -26.99 26.69 -0.37
N PHE A 34 -26.79 25.67 -1.23
CA PHE A 34 -26.01 24.49 -0.87
C PHE A 34 -24.50 24.72 -1.07
N GLU A 35 -23.77 24.94 0.03
CA GLU A 35 -22.32 25.14 0.03
C GLU A 35 -21.56 23.83 0.27
N MET A 36 -20.80 23.39 -0.73
CA MET A 36 -20.02 22.16 -0.64
C MET A 36 -18.79 22.34 0.26
N GLY A 37 -18.72 21.56 1.34
CA GLY A 37 -17.76 21.71 2.44
C GLY A 37 -18.39 22.18 3.75
N VAL A 38 -19.59 22.78 3.69
CA VAL A 38 -20.36 23.30 4.83
C VAL A 38 -21.69 22.56 4.96
N SER A 39 -22.61 22.72 4.01
CA SER A 39 -23.96 22.13 4.05
C SER A 39 -23.94 20.60 4.12
N ASN A 40 -23.01 19.96 3.41
CA ASN A 40 -22.85 18.49 3.41
C ASN A 40 -22.19 17.92 4.68
N LYS A 41 -21.75 18.78 5.62
CA LYS A 41 -21.20 18.40 6.93
C LYS A 41 -22.13 18.75 8.11
N ALA A 42 -23.25 19.41 7.86
CA ALA A 42 -24.22 19.71 8.91
C ALA A 42 -24.75 18.41 9.54
N PRO A 43 -24.96 18.34 10.87
CA PRO A 43 -25.50 17.14 11.53
C PRO A 43 -26.84 16.66 10.92
N GLU A 44 -27.63 17.57 10.39
CA GLU A 44 -28.90 17.33 9.70
C GLU A 44 -28.68 16.58 8.38
N PHE A 45 -27.66 16.98 7.61
CA PHE A 45 -27.28 16.30 6.37
C PHE A 45 -26.64 14.94 6.64
N LEU A 46 -25.79 14.84 7.66
CA LEU A 46 -25.11 13.58 8.01
C LEU A 46 -26.08 12.50 8.53
N LYS A 47 -27.24 12.89 9.09
CA LYS A 47 -28.35 11.96 9.39
C LYS A 47 -28.99 11.37 8.11
N MET A 48 -29.00 12.13 7.01
CA MET A 48 -29.54 11.69 5.71
C MET A 48 -28.52 10.91 4.87
N ASN A 49 -27.23 11.23 4.99
CA ASN A 49 -26.13 10.48 4.38
C ASN A 49 -24.87 10.53 5.28
N PRO A 50 -24.57 9.47 6.04
CA PRO A 50 -23.41 9.42 6.93
C PRO A 50 -22.06 9.62 6.23
N LEU A 51 -21.99 9.41 4.90
CA LEU A 51 -20.76 9.62 4.12
C LEU A 51 -20.53 11.10 3.72
N GLY A 52 -21.46 12.01 4.03
CA GLY A 52 -21.36 13.43 3.64
C GLY A 52 -21.34 13.67 2.12
N LYS A 53 -21.69 12.68 1.29
CA LYS A 53 -21.65 12.76 -0.18
C LYS A 53 -22.92 13.39 -0.75
N VAL A 54 -22.80 14.01 -1.93
CA VAL A 54 -23.89 14.61 -2.71
C VAL A 54 -24.02 13.98 -4.10
N PRO A 55 -25.23 13.86 -4.67
CA PRO A 55 -26.52 14.31 -4.14
C PRO A 55 -27.12 13.40 -3.07
N VAL A 56 -28.06 13.96 -2.31
CA VAL A 56 -29.03 13.24 -1.46
C VAL A 56 -30.42 13.77 -1.80
N LEU A 57 -31.42 12.90 -1.93
CA LEU A 57 -32.82 13.26 -2.10
C LEU A 57 -33.56 13.04 -0.79
N GLU A 58 -34.19 14.08 -0.28
CA GLU A 58 -35.12 14.02 0.85
C GLU A 58 -36.53 13.74 0.31
N THR A 59 -37.18 12.70 0.86
CA THR A 59 -38.51 12.24 0.45
C THR A 59 -39.43 12.12 1.68
N PRO A 60 -40.76 11.99 1.50
CA PRO A 60 -41.71 11.83 2.62
C PRO A 60 -41.46 10.59 3.49
N GLU A 61 -40.77 9.59 2.95
CA GLU A 61 -40.57 8.25 3.55
C GLU A 61 -39.14 8.09 4.12
N GLY A 62 -38.25 9.04 3.84
CA GLY A 62 -36.84 8.99 4.24
C GLY A 62 -35.90 9.63 3.21
N ALA A 63 -34.61 9.64 3.51
CA ALA A 63 -33.59 10.13 2.58
C ALA A 63 -33.03 9.00 1.70
N ILE A 64 -32.78 9.31 0.43
CA ILE A 64 -32.15 8.42 -0.56
C ILE A 64 -30.84 9.05 -1.00
N PHE A 65 -29.73 8.33 -0.86
CA PHE A 65 -28.42 8.74 -1.39
C PHE A 65 -27.97 7.82 -2.54
N GLU A 66 -26.85 8.18 -3.16
CA GLU A 66 -26.34 7.69 -4.46
C GLU A 66 -27.19 8.07 -5.69
N SER A 67 -26.53 8.72 -6.66
CA SER A 67 -27.21 9.43 -7.75
C SER A 67 -28.01 8.54 -8.72
N ASN A 68 -27.57 7.30 -8.94
CA ASN A 68 -28.29 6.35 -9.78
C ASN A 68 -29.53 5.80 -9.06
N ALA A 69 -29.48 5.61 -7.73
CA ALA A 69 -30.61 5.16 -6.93
C ALA A 69 -31.69 6.26 -6.82
N ILE A 70 -31.28 7.50 -6.57
CA ILE A 70 -32.17 8.69 -6.63
C ILE A 70 -32.85 8.78 -8.00
N ALA A 71 -32.11 8.61 -9.09
CA ALA A 71 -32.67 8.71 -10.45
C ALA A 71 -33.64 7.56 -10.77
N ARG A 72 -33.36 6.31 -10.33
CA ARG A 72 -34.33 5.19 -10.38
C ARG A 72 -35.60 5.50 -9.59
N TYR A 73 -35.48 6.04 -8.38
CA TYR A 73 -36.62 6.40 -7.53
C TYR A 73 -37.52 7.45 -8.19
N VAL A 74 -36.96 8.60 -8.62
CA VAL A 74 -37.75 9.66 -9.28
C VAL A 74 -38.42 9.14 -10.56
N ALA A 75 -37.75 8.28 -11.33
CA ALA A 75 -38.34 7.65 -12.51
C ALA A 75 -39.51 6.72 -12.16
N SER A 76 -39.46 6.03 -11.00
CA SER A 76 -40.49 5.08 -10.55
C SER A 76 -41.76 5.73 -9.99
N LEU A 77 -41.73 7.04 -9.69
CA LEU A 77 -42.90 7.80 -9.25
C LEU A 77 -43.91 8.09 -10.39
N THR A 78 -43.54 7.82 -11.64
CA THR A 78 -44.48 7.82 -12.78
C THR A 78 -44.98 6.40 -13.01
N GLU A 79 -46.30 6.20 -12.96
CA GLU A 79 -46.91 4.91 -13.32
C GLU A 79 -46.57 4.54 -14.77
N ASN A 80 -46.12 3.30 -15.00
CA ASN A 80 -45.66 2.82 -16.31
C ASN A 80 -44.57 3.69 -16.97
N SER A 81 -43.68 4.29 -16.15
CA SER A 81 -42.58 5.15 -16.59
C SER A 81 -41.78 4.58 -17.77
N PRO A 82 -41.76 5.24 -18.95
CA PRO A 82 -41.04 4.75 -20.13
C PRO A 82 -39.52 4.73 -19.92
N LEU A 83 -39.02 5.53 -18.96
CA LEU A 83 -37.60 5.56 -18.60
C LEU A 83 -37.10 4.24 -18.00
N LEU A 84 -37.99 3.42 -17.45
CA LEU A 84 -37.66 2.16 -16.76
C LEU A 84 -37.90 0.90 -17.61
N GLY A 85 -38.30 1.04 -18.89
CA GLY A 85 -38.51 -0.10 -19.79
C GLY A 85 -39.78 -0.91 -19.52
N CYS A 86 -40.31 -1.56 -20.56
CA CYS A 86 -41.61 -2.22 -20.52
C CYS A 86 -41.53 -3.68 -20.06
N SER A 87 -40.40 -4.36 -20.30
CA SER A 87 -40.18 -5.77 -19.96
C SER A 87 -39.07 -5.97 -18.92
N ALA A 88 -38.96 -7.20 -18.40
CA ALA A 88 -37.86 -7.57 -17.49
C ALA A 88 -36.47 -7.51 -18.17
N ILE A 89 -36.40 -7.78 -19.48
CA ILE A 89 -35.15 -7.72 -20.23
C ILE A 89 -34.75 -6.27 -20.56
N ASP A 90 -35.72 -5.37 -20.82
CA ASP A 90 -35.43 -3.93 -20.95
C ASP A 90 -34.83 -3.38 -19.65
N LYS A 91 -35.40 -3.76 -18.50
CA LYS A 91 -34.91 -3.37 -17.16
C LYS A 91 -33.48 -3.85 -16.92
N ALA A 92 -33.21 -5.12 -17.23
CA ALA A 92 -31.85 -5.67 -17.13
C ALA A 92 -30.85 -4.94 -18.05
N HIS A 93 -31.22 -4.63 -19.30
CA HIS A 93 -30.37 -3.85 -20.21
C HIS A 93 -30.18 -2.39 -19.74
N ILE A 94 -31.21 -1.76 -19.17
CA ILE A 94 -31.11 -0.41 -18.60
C ILE A 94 -30.11 -0.41 -17.45
N ASP A 95 -30.22 -1.33 -16.49
CA ASP A 95 -29.28 -1.42 -15.37
C ASP A 95 -27.86 -1.81 -15.82
N GLN A 96 -27.72 -2.72 -16.80
CA GLN A 96 -26.43 -3.04 -17.42
C GLN A 96 -25.72 -1.78 -17.96
N TRP A 97 -26.44 -0.91 -18.68
CA TRP A 97 -25.86 0.32 -19.23
C TRP A 97 -25.63 1.41 -18.17
N ILE A 98 -26.45 1.46 -17.11
CA ILE A 98 -26.23 2.35 -15.95
C ILE A 98 -24.94 1.98 -15.21
N ASP A 99 -24.72 0.69 -14.97
CA ASP A 99 -23.56 0.22 -14.22
C ASP A 99 -22.28 0.24 -15.08
N PHE A 100 -22.37 -0.09 -16.38
CA PHE A 100 -21.30 0.16 -17.36
C PHE A 100 -20.93 1.65 -17.41
N SER A 101 -21.92 2.55 -17.43
CA SER A 101 -21.68 3.99 -17.42
C SER A 101 -20.96 4.46 -16.16
N ALA A 102 -21.25 3.86 -15.01
CA ALA A 102 -20.58 4.19 -13.75
C ALA A 102 -19.13 3.62 -13.69
N MET A 103 -18.95 2.35 -14.05
CA MET A 103 -17.70 1.62 -13.80
C MET A 103 -16.66 1.77 -14.92
N GLU A 104 -17.08 1.74 -16.19
CA GLU A 104 -16.16 1.78 -17.34
C GLU A 104 -16.00 3.18 -17.93
N VAL A 105 -17.04 4.03 -17.87
CA VAL A 105 -17.01 5.40 -18.40
C VAL A 105 -16.69 6.43 -17.32
N ASP A 106 -17.57 6.63 -16.34
CA ASP A 106 -17.46 7.74 -15.36
C ASP A 106 -16.22 7.61 -14.48
N ALA A 107 -15.94 6.41 -13.94
CA ALA A 107 -14.75 6.17 -13.14
C ALA A 107 -13.44 6.48 -13.89
N ASN A 108 -13.36 6.19 -15.19
CA ASN A 108 -12.17 6.46 -15.99
C ASN A 108 -12.07 7.93 -16.42
N ILE A 109 -13.19 8.60 -16.72
CA ILE A 109 -13.22 10.07 -16.89
C ILE A 109 -12.76 10.77 -15.61
N LEU A 110 -13.19 10.32 -14.43
CA LEU A 110 -12.79 10.89 -13.14
C LEU A 110 -11.31 10.62 -12.82
N ARG A 111 -10.80 9.41 -13.09
CA ARG A 111 -9.36 9.07 -12.96
C ARG A 111 -8.48 9.95 -13.85
N TRP A 112 -8.95 10.33 -15.04
CA TRP A 112 -8.25 11.26 -15.93
C TRP A 112 -8.37 12.71 -15.44
N PHE A 113 -9.57 13.16 -15.09
CA PHE A 113 -9.84 14.57 -14.81
C PHE A 113 -9.36 15.05 -13.44
N ILE A 114 -9.56 14.28 -12.37
CA ILE A 114 -9.28 14.70 -10.98
C ILE A 114 -7.79 15.07 -10.76
N PRO A 115 -6.79 14.30 -11.25
CA PRO A 115 -5.40 14.69 -11.13
C PRO A 115 -5.05 15.95 -11.94
N ARG A 116 -5.65 16.12 -13.12
CA ARG A 116 -5.46 17.31 -13.98
C ARG A 116 -6.00 18.60 -13.34
N ILE A 117 -6.92 18.50 -12.38
CA ILE A 117 -7.38 19.64 -11.57
C ILE A 117 -6.72 19.76 -10.19
N GLY A 118 -5.70 18.95 -9.88
CA GLY A 118 -4.94 19.04 -8.62
C GLY A 118 -5.63 18.42 -7.40
N PHE A 119 -6.78 17.76 -7.57
CA PHE A 119 -7.53 17.11 -6.49
C PHE A 119 -7.07 15.66 -6.22
N ALA A 120 -6.10 15.16 -6.98
CA ALA A 120 -5.37 13.92 -6.75
C ALA A 120 -3.93 14.04 -7.30
N PRO A 121 -2.97 13.21 -6.85
CA PRO A 121 -1.63 13.16 -7.43
C PRO A 121 -1.66 12.76 -8.90
N TYR A 122 -0.96 13.50 -9.76
CA TYR A 122 -0.79 13.15 -11.16
C TYR A 122 0.33 12.11 -11.35
N VAL A 123 -0.04 10.95 -11.91
CA VAL A 123 0.88 9.86 -12.26
C VAL A 123 0.67 9.53 -13.75
N PRO A 124 1.66 9.76 -14.63
CA PRO A 124 1.49 9.61 -16.09
C PRO A 124 0.94 8.24 -16.50
N GLN A 125 1.49 7.16 -15.94
CA GLN A 125 1.07 5.78 -16.25
C GLN A 125 -0.38 5.49 -15.81
N ALA A 126 -0.84 6.10 -14.71
CA ALA A 126 -2.21 5.93 -14.23
C ALA A 126 -3.21 6.69 -15.13
N GLU A 127 -2.82 7.86 -15.66
CA GLU A 127 -3.61 8.56 -16.67
C GLU A 127 -3.64 7.78 -17.99
N GLU A 128 -2.48 7.31 -18.49
CA GLU A 128 -2.41 6.52 -19.72
C GLU A 128 -3.28 5.25 -19.64
N HIS A 129 -3.26 4.56 -18.50
CA HIS A 129 -4.12 3.41 -18.23
C HIS A 129 -5.61 3.80 -18.17
N ALA A 130 -5.96 4.91 -17.50
CA ALA A 130 -7.35 5.39 -17.43
C ALA A 130 -7.88 5.83 -18.81
N VAL A 131 -7.06 6.51 -19.60
CA VAL A 131 -7.37 6.91 -20.99
C VAL A 131 -7.50 5.69 -21.90
N THR A 132 -6.64 4.68 -21.75
CA THR A 132 -6.72 3.43 -22.53
C THR A 132 -7.97 2.62 -22.18
N SER A 133 -8.29 2.50 -20.89
CA SER A 133 -9.51 1.83 -20.42
C SER A 133 -10.78 2.58 -20.83
N LEU A 134 -10.76 3.93 -20.78
CA LEU A 134 -11.84 4.77 -21.31
C LEU A 134 -12.00 4.58 -22.81
N LYS A 135 -10.92 4.56 -23.61
CA LYS A 135 -11.01 4.28 -25.04
C LYS A 135 -11.66 2.93 -25.32
N ARG A 136 -11.22 1.85 -24.65
CA ARG A 136 -11.85 0.51 -24.74
C ARG A 136 -13.35 0.52 -24.41
N ALA A 137 -13.76 1.27 -23.39
CA ALA A 137 -15.17 1.42 -23.03
C ALA A 137 -15.96 2.21 -24.10
N LEU A 138 -15.36 3.28 -24.64
CA LEU A 138 -15.93 4.06 -25.72
C LEU A 138 -15.95 3.29 -27.05
N ASP A 139 -15.01 2.39 -27.33
CA ASP A 139 -15.04 1.50 -28.49
C ASP A 139 -16.30 0.61 -28.44
N ALA A 140 -16.52 -0.10 -27.32
CA ALA A 140 -17.68 -0.96 -27.13
C ALA A 140 -19.01 -0.19 -27.21
N LEU A 141 -19.08 0.98 -26.58
CA LEU A 141 -20.25 1.86 -26.62
C LEU A 141 -20.49 2.45 -28.03
N ASN A 142 -19.43 2.79 -28.77
CA ASN A 142 -19.49 3.27 -30.15
C ASN A 142 -19.94 2.16 -31.11
N THR A 143 -19.51 0.92 -30.89
CA THR A 143 -20.01 -0.27 -31.62
C THR A 143 -21.49 -0.50 -31.37
N HIS A 144 -21.96 -0.43 -30.11
CA HIS A 144 -23.40 -0.55 -29.80
C HIS A 144 -24.23 0.56 -30.46
N LEU A 145 -23.76 1.80 -30.38
CA LEU A 145 -24.42 2.97 -30.97
C LEU A 145 -24.32 3.05 -32.50
N ALA A 146 -23.51 2.21 -33.15
CA ALA A 146 -23.48 2.13 -34.62
C ALA A 146 -24.85 1.71 -35.18
N SER A 147 -25.48 0.71 -34.55
CA SER A 147 -26.80 0.18 -34.95
C SER A 147 -27.98 0.74 -34.14
N ASN A 148 -27.73 1.40 -33.00
CA ASN A 148 -28.77 1.86 -32.08
C ASN A 148 -28.76 3.39 -31.90
N THR A 149 -29.95 4.01 -31.88
CA THR A 149 -30.13 5.46 -31.62
C THR A 149 -29.97 5.79 -30.14
N PHE A 150 -30.50 4.94 -29.28
CA PHE A 150 -30.49 5.00 -27.80
C PHE A 150 -29.89 3.71 -27.25
N LEU A 151 -29.57 3.65 -25.96
CA LEU A 151 -28.92 2.50 -25.33
C LEU A 151 -29.83 1.26 -25.25
N VAL A 152 -31.13 1.46 -25.02
CA VAL A 152 -32.13 0.39 -24.92
C VAL A 152 -33.40 0.79 -25.67
N GLY A 153 -33.82 -0.01 -26.66
CA GLY A 153 -35.03 0.23 -27.43
C GLY A 153 -34.95 1.43 -28.39
N HIS A 154 -36.07 2.15 -28.56
CA HIS A 154 -36.26 3.19 -29.58
C HIS A 154 -36.60 4.58 -29.01
N ALA A 155 -36.48 4.76 -27.70
CA ALA A 155 -36.75 6.02 -27.00
C ALA A 155 -35.69 6.26 -25.90
N VAL A 156 -35.65 7.49 -25.35
CA VAL A 156 -34.77 7.82 -24.22
C VAL A 156 -35.17 7.03 -22.98
N THR A 157 -34.22 6.29 -22.40
CA THR A 157 -34.37 5.58 -21.13
C THR A 157 -33.57 6.23 -20.00
N LEU A 158 -33.71 5.72 -18.79
CA LEU A 158 -32.89 6.12 -17.64
C LEU A 158 -31.39 5.87 -17.88
N ALA A 159 -31.03 4.83 -18.63
CA ALA A 159 -29.65 4.55 -18.99
C ALA A 159 -29.06 5.67 -19.86
N ASP A 160 -29.83 6.16 -20.84
CA ASP A 160 -29.39 7.23 -21.73
C ASP A 160 -29.12 8.53 -20.95
N ILE A 161 -30.03 8.90 -20.05
CA ILE A 161 -29.90 10.07 -19.16
C ILE A 161 -28.64 9.97 -18.30
N ILE A 162 -28.41 8.82 -17.66
CA ILE A 162 -27.25 8.60 -16.79
C ILE A 162 -25.94 8.62 -17.60
N MET A 163 -25.92 8.00 -18.78
CA MET A 163 -24.78 8.01 -19.69
C MET A 163 -24.43 9.42 -20.15
N THR A 164 -25.41 10.22 -20.57
CA THR A 164 -25.19 11.61 -20.97
C THR A 164 -24.65 12.45 -19.81
N CYS A 165 -25.21 12.34 -18.60
CA CYS A 165 -24.71 13.07 -17.42
C CYS A 165 -23.25 12.74 -17.06
N ASN A 166 -22.81 11.50 -17.28
CA ASN A 166 -21.41 11.10 -17.07
C ASN A 166 -20.50 11.59 -18.22
N LEU A 167 -20.92 11.41 -19.48
CA LEU A 167 -20.18 11.88 -20.66
C LEU A 167 -20.00 13.40 -20.72
N VAL A 168 -20.94 14.20 -20.18
CA VAL A 168 -20.84 15.67 -20.12
C VAL A 168 -19.55 16.14 -19.44
N LEU A 169 -19.11 15.45 -18.38
CA LEU A 169 -17.84 15.78 -17.73
C LEU A 169 -16.65 15.49 -18.66
N GLY A 170 -16.71 14.38 -19.40
CA GLY A 170 -15.73 14.04 -20.44
C GLY A 170 -15.64 15.12 -21.51
N PHE A 171 -16.71 15.32 -22.28
CA PHE A 171 -16.77 16.28 -23.40
C PHE A 171 -16.40 17.70 -22.98
N SER A 172 -16.93 18.20 -21.86
CA SER A 172 -16.68 19.59 -21.41
C SER A 172 -15.42 19.78 -20.57
N LYS A 173 -14.57 18.76 -20.37
CA LYS A 173 -13.31 18.90 -19.59
C LYS A 173 -12.08 18.19 -20.15
N VAL A 174 -12.17 17.01 -20.77
CA VAL A 174 -10.99 16.21 -21.18
C VAL A 174 -11.07 15.59 -22.58
N MET A 175 -12.27 15.25 -23.08
CA MET A 175 -12.45 14.63 -24.39
C MET A 175 -12.51 15.70 -25.49
N THR A 176 -11.33 16.07 -26.02
CA THR A 176 -11.18 17.01 -27.13
C THR A 176 -11.79 16.49 -28.43
N SER A 177 -12.02 17.39 -29.40
CA SER A 177 -12.48 16.98 -30.75
C SER A 177 -11.45 16.13 -31.52
N THR A 178 -10.18 16.09 -31.08
CA THR A 178 -9.17 15.13 -31.56
C THR A 178 -9.27 13.76 -30.91
N PHE A 179 -9.97 13.64 -29.77
CA PHE A 179 -10.21 12.38 -29.06
C PHE A 179 -11.56 11.76 -29.46
N THR A 180 -12.61 12.57 -29.68
CA THR A 180 -13.96 12.07 -30.00
C THR A 180 -14.14 11.63 -31.44
N LYS A 181 -13.25 12.05 -32.36
CA LYS A 181 -13.23 11.60 -33.77
C LYS A 181 -13.05 10.09 -33.95
N ASP A 182 -12.44 9.42 -32.98
CA ASP A 182 -12.32 7.96 -32.97
C ASP A 182 -13.69 7.27 -32.70
N PHE A 183 -14.67 8.01 -32.15
CA PHE A 183 -15.96 7.51 -31.66
C PHE A 183 -17.17 8.25 -32.27
N PRO A 184 -17.34 8.25 -33.60
CA PRO A 184 -18.34 9.10 -34.29
C PRO A 184 -19.79 8.79 -33.91
N HIS A 185 -20.14 7.55 -33.52
CA HIS A 185 -21.49 7.21 -33.07
C HIS A 185 -21.76 7.70 -31.65
N ILE A 186 -20.74 7.79 -30.79
CA ILE A 186 -20.83 8.45 -29.49
C ILE A 186 -20.96 9.96 -29.65
N GLU A 187 -20.20 10.59 -30.56
CA GLU A 187 -20.32 12.02 -30.81
C GLU A 187 -21.73 12.37 -31.35
N ARG A 188 -22.26 11.59 -32.30
CA ARG A 188 -23.66 11.65 -32.75
C ARG A 188 -24.63 11.54 -31.57
N TYR A 189 -24.57 10.43 -30.81
CA TYR A 189 -25.45 10.16 -29.67
C TYR A 189 -25.41 11.29 -28.64
N PHE A 190 -24.22 11.74 -28.24
CA PHE A 190 -24.02 12.76 -27.23
C PHE A 190 -24.69 14.08 -27.65
N TRP A 191 -24.45 14.55 -28.87
CA TRP A 191 -25.08 15.78 -29.38
C TRP A 191 -26.59 15.65 -29.58
N THR A 192 -27.10 14.46 -29.97
CA THR A 192 -28.55 14.17 -29.98
C THR A 192 -29.17 14.24 -28.58
N MET A 193 -28.46 13.77 -27.56
CA MET A 193 -28.95 13.74 -26.18
C MET A 193 -28.90 15.11 -25.48
N VAL A 194 -27.78 15.83 -25.52
CA VAL A 194 -27.69 17.15 -24.84
C VAL A 194 -28.58 18.23 -25.47
N ASN A 195 -29.08 18.01 -26.69
CA ASN A 195 -30.06 18.89 -27.33
C ASN A 195 -31.52 18.47 -27.14
N GLN A 196 -31.82 17.36 -26.44
CA GLN A 196 -33.20 17.06 -26.04
C GLN A 196 -33.73 18.18 -25.13
N PRO A 197 -34.98 18.67 -25.30
CA PRO A 197 -35.50 19.82 -24.56
C PRO A 197 -35.35 19.68 -23.03
N ASN A 198 -35.72 18.52 -22.49
CA ASN A 198 -35.67 18.22 -21.05
C ASN A 198 -34.23 18.21 -20.50
N ILE A 199 -33.28 17.73 -21.29
CA ILE A 199 -31.85 17.68 -20.92
C ILE A 199 -31.23 19.08 -21.02
N LYS A 200 -31.51 19.79 -22.11
CA LYS A 200 -31.01 21.15 -22.37
C LYS A 200 -31.52 22.16 -21.34
N LYS A 201 -32.74 21.96 -20.82
CA LYS A 201 -33.33 22.76 -19.72
C LYS A 201 -32.53 22.66 -18.42
N VAL A 202 -31.91 21.51 -18.13
CA VAL A 202 -31.12 21.27 -16.90
C VAL A 202 -29.62 21.54 -17.11
N LEU A 203 -29.05 21.09 -18.23
CA LEU A 203 -27.61 21.24 -18.51
C LEU A 203 -27.21 22.59 -19.11
N GLY A 204 -28.15 23.31 -19.72
CA GLY A 204 -27.87 24.52 -20.50
C GLY A 204 -27.14 24.23 -21.82
N GLU A 205 -26.32 25.19 -22.26
CA GLU A 205 -25.53 25.07 -23.50
C GLU A 205 -24.22 24.30 -23.25
N VAL A 206 -24.21 23.00 -23.52
CA VAL A 206 -23.02 22.15 -23.42
C VAL A 206 -22.03 22.46 -24.54
N LYS A 207 -20.76 22.70 -24.18
CA LYS A 207 -19.64 22.90 -25.13
C LYS A 207 -18.54 21.87 -24.88
N GLN A 208 -17.95 21.36 -25.96
CA GLN A 208 -16.80 20.48 -25.89
C GLN A 208 -15.53 21.29 -25.57
N THR A 209 -14.52 20.65 -24.97
CA THR A 209 -13.22 21.30 -24.72
C THR A 209 -12.30 21.24 -25.94
N ASP A 210 -11.59 22.33 -26.21
CA ASP A 210 -10.52 22.37 -27.23
C ASP A 210 -9.21 21.72 -26.72
N SER A 211 -9.05 21.57 -25.40
CA SER A 211 -7.81 21.08 -24.78
C SER A 211 -8.06 20.32 -23.48
N VAL A 212 -7.17 19.35 -23.19
CA VAL A 212 -7.06 18.74 -21.86
C VAL A 212 -6.40 19.77 -20.91
N PRO A 213 -6.88 19.96 -19.67
CA PRO A 213 -6.23 20.84 -18.71
C PRO A 213 -4.76 20.46 -18.50
N PRO A 214 -3.85 21.44 -18.40
CA PRO A 214 -2.46 21.18 -18.09
C PRO A 214 -2.36 20.55 -16.70
N VAL A 215 -1.37 19.68 -16.49
CA VAL A 215 -1.04 19.16 -15.17
C VAL A 215 -0.70 20.34 -14.27
N GLN A 216 -1.46 20.52 -13.20
CA GLN A 216 -1.17 21.58 -12.23
C GLN A 216 -0.05 21.11 -11.31
N ALA A 217 1.02 21.90 -11.20
CA ALA A 217 1.98 21.75 -10.11
C ALA A 217 1.21 21.85 -8.78
N ALA A 218 1.49 20.93 -7.85
CA ALA A 218 0.64 20.67 -6.68
C ALA A 218 0.35 21.94 -5.88
N GLN A 219 -0.88 22.46 -5.99
CA GLN A 219 -1.29 23.67 -5.28
C GLN A 219 -1.50 23.35 -3.80
N LYS A 220 -0.80 24.07 -2.89
CA LYS A 220 -1.29 24.21 -1.50
C LYS A 220 -2.74 24.74 -1.61
N PRO A 221 -3.76 24.16 -0.95
CA PRO A 221 -5.17 24.54 -1.19
C PRO A 221 -5.48 26.02 -0.87
N GLY A 222 -5.50 26.88 -1.90
CA GLY A 222 -5.87 28.29 -1.78
C GLY A 222 -5.46 29.15 -2.99
N ALA A 223 -6.35 30.08 -3.39
CA ALA A 223 -6.21 31.06 -4.47
C ALA A 223 -6.12 30.51 -5.93
N ALA A 224 -6.44 31.35 -6.93
CA ALA A 224 -6.74 30.89 -8.29
C ALA A 224 -6.29 31.83 -9.44
N LYS A 225 -5.65 31.24 -10.47
CA LYS A 225 -5.57 31.66 -11.91
C LYS A 225 -4.93 33.04 -12.24
N PRO A 226 -4.57 33.34 -13.53
CA PRO A 226 -4.70 32.57 -14.78
C PRO A 226 -3.44 32.39 -15.69
N LYS A 227 -3.53 31.37 -16.57
CA LYS A 227 -2.88 31.07 -17.88
C LYS A 227 -1.81 32.00 -18.53
N THR A 228 -0.85 31.34 -19.20
CA THR A 228 -0.41 31.61 -20.62
C THR A 228 0.04 30.31 -21.32
N GLU A 229 0.52 30.34 -22.59
CA GLU A 229 0.46 29.21 -23.55
C GLU A 229 1.79 28.70 -24.17
N ALA A 230 1.67 27.67 -25.05
CA ALA A 230 2.57 27.24 -26.17
C ALA A 230 3.63 26.13 -25.91
N LYS A 231 4.01 25.22 -26.84
CA LYS A 231 3.37 24.61 -28.06
C LYS A 231 4.26 23.45 -28.65
N LYS A 232 3.63 22.43 -29.29
CA LYS A 232 4.18 21.49 -30.34
C LYS A 232 5.37 20.55 -29.95
N GLU A 233 5.75 19.46 -30.64
CA GLU A 233 5.16 18.46 -31.58
C GLU A 233 6.10 17.20 -31.60
N VAL A 234 5.68 15.94 -31.36
CA VAL A 234 4.95 14.93 -32.19
C VAL A 234 5.77 14.14 -33.25
N LYS A 235 5.94 12.81 -33.01
CA LYS A 235 5.87 11.62 -33.93
C LYS A 235 6.23 10.34 -33.11
N LYS A 236 5.58 9.15 -33.15
CA LYS A 236 5.02 8.22 -34.20
C LYS A 236 6.11 7.54 -35.06
N GLU A 237 6.11 6.25 -35.42
CA GLU A 237 5.26 5.03 -35.21
C GLU A 237 6.14 3.75 -35.52
N ALA A 238 5.80 2.44 -35.57
CA ALA A 238 4.60 1.59 -35.74
C ALA A 238 4.79 0.13 -35.14
N PRO A 239 3.84 -0.85 -35.20
CA PRO A 239 3.85 -2.06 -34.31
C PRO A 239 3.51 -3.50 -34.87
N LYS A 240 3.78 -4.55 -34.05
CA LYS A 240 3.06 -5.88 -33.91
C LYS A 240 3.12 -6.86 -35.12
N PRO A 241 2.56 -8.13 -35.08
CA PRO A 241 1.77 -8.89 -34.06
C PRO A 241 2.35 -10.32 -33.74
N LYS A 242 1.56 -11.38 -33.38
CA LYS A 242 0.91 -11.72 -32.08
C LYS A 242 0.22 -13.13 -32.12
N ALA A 243 0.36 -13.98 -31.07
CA ALA A 243 -0.37 -15.27 -30.82
C ALA A 243 -0.46 -15.55 -29.27
N LYS A 244 -1.11 -16.54 -28.61
CA LYS A 244 -1.84 -17.82 -28.92
C LYS A 244 -0.95 -19.07 -29.21
N GLU A 245 -1.20 -20.34 -28.81
CA GLU A 245 -2.08 -21.07 -27.84
C GLU A 245 -1.65 -22.58 -27.78
N GLU A 246 -2.16 -23.57 -27.01
CA GLU A 246 -3.34 -23.73 -26.11
C GLU A 246 -3.03 -24.60 -24.85
N VAL A 247 -3.83 -25.63 -24.45
CA VAL A 247 -3.72 -26.40 -23.15
C VAL A 247 -4.08 -27.91 -23.27
N ALA A 248 -3.56 -28.79 -22.38
CA ALA A 248 -4.04 -30.17 -22.12
C ALA A 248 -3.72 -30.66 -20.67
N ASP A 249 -4.55 -31.55 -20.11
CA ASP A 249 -4.50 -32.05 -18.71
C ASP A 249 -3.84 -33.45 -18.55
N LEU A 250 -3.58 -33.89 -17.30
CA LEU A 250 -3.91 -35.26 -16.78
C LEU A 250 -3.51 -35.50 -15.29
N GLU A 251 -4.51 -35.82 -14.46
CA GLU A 251 -4.56 -36.70 -13.26
C GLU A 251 -3.66 -36.47 -11.99
N GLU A 252 -4.20 -36.90 -10.83
CA GLU A 252 -3.69 -36.63 -9.46
C GLU A 252 -3.32 -37.91 -8.67
N GLU A 253 -2.35 -37.82 -7.74
CA GLU A 253 -2.26 -38.70 -6.55
C GLU A 253 -1.89 -37.89 -5.29
N ALA A 254 -2.46 -38.25 -4.14
CA ALA A 254 -2.42 -37.43 -2.93
C ALA A 254 -1.15 -37.64 -2.05
N PRO A 255 -0.52 -36.57 -1.52
CA PRO A 255 0.75 -36.67 -0.79
C PRO A 255 0.59 -37.09 0.69
N LYS A 256 1.47 -38.00 1.14
CA LYS A 256 1.69 -38.33 2.56
C LYS A 256 2.58 -37.28 3.25
N PRO A 257 2.50 -37.12 4.59
CA PRO A 257 3.33 -36.16 5.32
C PRO A 257 4.84 -36.43 5.11
N LYS A 258 5.59 -35.41 4.65
CA LYS A 258 7.02 -35.54 4.30
C LYS A 258 7.87 -35.88 5.52
N ALA A 259 8.80 -36.82 5.34
CA ALA A 259 9.81 -37.18 6.34
C ALA A 259 10.89 -36.08 6.50
N LYS A 260 11.70 -36.14 7.56
CA LYS A 260 12.86 -35.26 7.73
C LYS A 260 13.88 -35.50 6.61
N ASN A 261 14.43 -34.43 6.05
CA ASN A 261 15.38 -34.50 4.93
C ASN A 261 16.73 -35.09 5.40
N ALA A 262 17.32 -35.99 4.60
CA ALA A 262 18.58 -36.66 4.95
C ALA A 262 19.77 -35.70 5.16
N LEU A 263 19.77 -34.51 4.53
CA LEU A 263 20.82 -33.51 4.73
C LEU A 263 20.86 -32.90 6.15
N ASP A 264 19.75 -32.99 6.91
CA ASP A 264 19.71 -32.59 8.32
C ASP A 264 20.42 -33.59 9.27
N LEU A 265 20.92 -34.72 8.73
CA LEU A 265 21.68 -35.72 9.48
C LEU A 265 23.20 -35.63 9.22
N LEU A 266 23.66 -34.73 8.34
CA LEU A 266 25.08 -34.54 8.06
C LEU A 266 25.79 -33.80 9.21
N PRO A 267 27.03 -34.18 9.57
CA PRO A 267 27.77 -33.55 10.66
C PRO A 267 27.96 -32.04 10.41
N PRO A 268 27.84 -31.16 11.43
CA PRO A 268 27.90 -29.71 11.24
C PRO A 268 29.16 -29.25 10.50
N SER A 269 28.97 -28.46 9.45
CA SER A 269 30.04 -27.84 8.67
C SER A 269 30.59 -26.61 9.40
N LYS A 270 31.87 -26.28 9.16
CA LYS A 270 32.48 -25.00 9.55
C LYS A 270 31.83 -23.81 8.83
N MET A 271 31.27 -24.02 7.63
CA MET A 271 30.59 -22.99 6.85
C MET A 271 29.11 -22.87 7.27
N VAL A 272 28.71 -21.74 7.84
CA VAL A 272 27.29 -21.41 8.06
C VAL A 272 26.77 -20.69 6.81
N LEU A 273 25.93 -21.38 6.02
CA LEU A 273 25.45 -20.88 4.73
C LEU A 273 24.66 -19.56 4.83
N ASP A 274 23.95 -19.33 5.92
CA ASP A 274 23.22 -18.07 6.14
C ASP A 274 24.15 -16.91 6.59
N ASP A 275 25.29 -17.20 7.24
CA ASP A 275 26.33 -16.20 7.49
C ASP A 275 27.05 -15.80 6.19
N TRP A 276 27.30 -16.77 5.29
CA TRP A 276 27.77 -16.49 3.93
C TRP A 276 26.77 -15.61 3.16
N LYS A 277 25.50 -16.02 3.09
CA LYS A 277 24.43 -15.24 2.44
C LYS A 277 24.33 -13.83 3.01
N ARG A 278 24.54 -13.65 4.32
CA ARG A 278 24.58 -12.34 5.00
C ARG A 278 25.81 -11.52 4.61
N LEU A 279 27.01 -12.09 4.61
CA LEU A 279 28.25 -11.40 4.20
C LEU A 279 28.16 -10.91 2.75
N TYR A 280 27.82 -11.83 1.85
CA TYR A 280 27.58 -11.55 0.43
C TYR A 280 26.55 -10.43 0.25
N SER A 281 25.38 -10.57 0.87
CA SER A 281 24.26 -9.62 0.73
C SER A 281 24.52 -8.22 1.31
N ASN A 282 25.48 -8.08 2.21
CA ASN A 282 25.81 -6.82 2.89
C ASN A 282 26.99 -6.07 2.25
N THR A 283 27.83 -6.77 1.47
CA THR A 283 29.02 -6.18 0.84
C THR A 283 28.61 -5.31 -0.34
N LYS A 284 28.91 -4.00 -0.28
CA LYS A 284 28.54 -3.00 -1.31
C LYS A 284 29.73 -2.31 -1.97
N LYS A 285 30.94 -2.51 -1.45
CA LYS A 285 32.23 -1.98 -1.91
C LYS A 285 33.30 -2.97 -1.49
N ASN A 286 34.46 -2.93 -2.17
CA ASN A 286 35.60 -3.81 -1.91
C ASN A 286 35.21 -5.30 -1.91
N PHE A 287 34.42 -5.71 -2.90
CA PHE A 287 33.79 -7.04 -2.96
C PHE A 287 34.83 -8.18 -2.91
N ARG A 288 35.95 -8.00 -3.61
CA ARG A 288 37.08 -8.93 -3.63
C ARG A 288 37.80 -9.10 -2.29
N GLU A 289 37.91 -8.04 -1.50
CA GLU A 289 38.54 -8.09 -0.17
C GLU A 289 37.59 -8.66 0.89
N VAL A 290 36.31 -8.24 0.86
CA VAL A 290 35.36 -8.50 1.95
C VAL A 290 34.50 -9.74 1.69
N ALA A 291 33.87 -9.85 0.52
CA ALA A 291 32.99 -10.97 0.22
C ALA A 291 33.79 -12.18 -0.28
N ILE A 292 34.72 -12.02 -1.23
CA ILE A 292 35.54 -13.14 -1.73
C ILE A 292 36.57 -13.59 -0.68
N GLY A 293 37.22 -12.66 0.03
CA GLY A 293 38.10 -13.01 1.16
C GLY A 293 37.37 -13.84 2.21
N GLY A 294 36.27 -13.31 2.76
CA GLY A 294 35.46 -14.03 3.75
C GLY A 294 34.78 -15.29 3.22
N PHE A 295 34.51 -15.39 1.90
CA PHE A 295 34.03 -16.62 1.28
C PHE A 295 35.03 -17.75 1.50
N TRP A 296 36.29 -17.57 1.08
CA TRP A 296 37.32 -18.60 1.18
C TRP A 296 37.79 -18.87 2.61
N GLU A 297 37.65 -17.92 3.54
CA GLU A 297 37.86 -18.16 4.98
C GLU A 297 36.77 -19.05 5.61
N MET A 298 35.51 -18.87 5.19
CA MET A 298 34.36 -19.65 5.68
C MET A 298 34.16 -20.97 4.96
N PHE A 299 34.54 -21.07 3.68
CA PHE A 299 34.25 -22.23 2.83
C PHE A 299 34.86 -23.52 3.39
N ASP A 300 34.07 -24.58 3.35
CA ASP A 300 34.37 -25.88 3.94
C ASP A 300 34.16 -26.97 2.88
N PRO A 301 35.25 -27.53 2.30
CA PRO A 301 35.16 -28.51 1.21
C PRO A 301 34.71 -29.90 1.66
N GLU A 302 34.70 -30.20 2.98
CA GLU A 302 34.08 -31.41 3.53
C GLU A 302 32.57 -31.18 3.76
N GLY A 303 32.19 -29.94 4.06
CA GLY A 303 30.82 -29.52 4.32
C GLY A 303 29.98 -29.20 3.08
N TYR A 304 30.59 -28.63 2.04
CA TYR A 304 29.92 -28.08 0.85
C TYR A 304 30.71 -28.35 -0.44
N SER A 305 29.98 -28.54 -1.53
CA SER A 305 30.53 -28.66 -2.88
C SER A 305 30.18 -27.45 -3.74
N LEU A 306 31.13 -27.06 -4.60
CA LEU A 306 31.00 -25.98 -5.58
C LEU A 306 30.81 -26.59 -6.98
N TRP A 307 29.88 -26.02 -7.74
CA TRP A 307 29.52 -26.49 -9.08
C TRP A 307 29.30 -25.31 -10.03
N PHE A 308 29.89 -25.38 -11.23
CA PHE A 308 29.47 -24.58 -12.37
C PHE A 308 28.27 -25.24 -13.05
N CYS A 309 27.33 -24.44 -13.55
CA CYS A 309 26.28 -24.89 -14.47
C CYS A 309 26.30 -24.04 -15.75
N ASP A 310 26.71 -24.62 -16.87
CA ASP A 310 26.73 -23.96 -18.18
C ASP A 310 25.51 -24.49 -18.99
N TYR A 311 24.66 -23.62 -19.55
CA TYR A 311 23.40 -24.02 -20.21
C TYR A 311 23.66 -24.66 -21.59
N LYS A 312 22.98 -25.76 -21.91
CA LYS A 312 23.27 -26.57 -23.12
C LYS A 312 22.78 -25.95 -24.44
N TYR A 313 21.76 -25.10 -24.39
CA TYR A 313 21.05 -24.62 -25.58
C TYR A 313 21.16 -23.10 -25.78
N ASN A 314 22.35 -22.52 -25.55
CA ASN A 314 22.54 -21.06 -25.58
C ASN A 314 22.09 -20.41 -26.90
N ASP A 315 22.22 -21.10 -28.03
CA ASP A 315 21.82 -20.59 -29.36
C ASP A 315 20.31 -20.27 -29.47
N GLU A 316 19.47 -20.84 -28.59
CA GLU A 316 18.03 -20.53 -28.52
C GLU A 316 17.72 -19.21 -27.80
N ASN A 317 18.67 -18.68 -27.02
CA ASN A 317 18.48 -17.48 -26.19
C ASN A 317 18.58 -16.20 -27.04
N LEU A 318 17.64 -16.02 -27.97
CA LEU A 318 17.65 -14.90 -28.93
C LEU A 318 17.03 -13.59 -28.41
N VAL A 319 16.39 -13.61 -27.23
CA VAL A 319 15.67 -12.46 -26.66
C VAL A 319 15.98 -12.31 -25.17
N SER A 320 16.62 -11.19 -24.80
CA SER A 320 17.12 -10.91 -23.45
C SER A 320 16.07 -11.08 -22.35
N PHE A 321 14.88 -10.51 -22.53
CA PHE A 321 13.80 -10.63 -21.54
C PHE A 321 13.28 -12.07 -21.40
N VAL A 322 13.26 -12.87 -22.47
CA VAL A 322 12.88 -14.29 -22.40
C VAL A 322 13.95 -15.10 -21.67
N THR A 323 15.23 -14.78 -21.93
CA THR A 323 16.39 -15.37 -21.23
C THR A 323 16.37 -15.05 -19.73
N MET A 324 16.09 -13.80 -19.33
CA MET A 324 15.89 -13.43 -17.92
C MET A 324 14.76 -14.23 -17.27
N ASN A 325 13.60 -14.35 -17.94
CA ASN A 325 12.46 -15.10 -17.40
C ASN A 325 12.76 -16.62 -17.28
N LYS A 326 13.54 -17.20 -18.21
CA LYS A 326 14.01 -18.60 -18.12
C LYS A 326 14.89 -18.80 -16.87
N VAL A 327 15.84 -17.88 -16.62
CA VAL A 327 16.68 -17.89 -15.40
C VAL A 327 15.84 -17.71 -14.13
N GLY A 328 14.87 -16.79 -14.13
CA GLY A 328 13.96 -16.57 -13.00
C GLY A 328 13.14 -17.82 -12.66
N GLY A 329 12.57 -18.49 -13.67
CA GLY A 329 11.81 -19.73 -13.48
C GLY A 329 12.66 -20.90 -12.97
N PHE A 330 13.92 -21.01 -13.41
CA PHE A 330 14.86 -21.98 -12.86
C PHE A 330 15.18 -21.70 -11.38
N LEU A 331 15.49 -20.45 -11.04
CA LEU A 331 15.71 -20.03 -9.64
C LEU A 331 14.47 -20.22 -8.74
N GLN A 332 13.26 -20.11 -9.30
CA GLN A 332 12.00 -20.40 -8.61
C GLN A 332 11.84 -21.90 -8.31
N ARG A 333 12.10 -22.79 -9.28
CA ARG A 333 12.08 -24.25 -9.07
C ARG A 333 13.12 -24.71 -8.05
N MET A 334 14.23 -23.98 -7.93
CA MET A 334 15.28 -24.26 -6.94
C MET A 334 14.95 -23.81 -5.49
N ASP A 335 13.78 -23.19 -5.20
CA ASP A 335 13.46 -22.73 -3.83
C ASP A 335 13.34 -23.88 -2.81
N LEU A 336 13.00 -25.09 -3.26
CA LEU A 336 13.04 -26.31 -2.42
C LEU A 336 14.46 -26.65 -1.90
N ALA A 337 15.51 -26.08 -2.48
CA ALA A 337 16.89 -26.21 -2.01
C ALA A 337 17.31 -25.12 -1.00
N ARG A 338 16.46 -24.14 -0.67
CA ARG A 338 16.79 -22.88 0.06
C ARG A 338 17.76 -23.00 1.23
N LYS A 339 17.54 -24.02 2.07
CA LYS A 339 18.28 -24.29 3.32
C LYS A 339 19.66 -24.90 3.07
N TYR A 340 19.84 -25.56 1.93
CA TYR A 340 21.01 -26.40 1.61
C TYR A 340 21.84 -25.85 0.45
N ALA A 341 21.33 -24.86 -0.29
CA ALA A 341 21.97 -24.30 -1.47
C ALA A 341 22.11 -22.77 -1.44
N PHE A 342 23.07 -22.28 -2.23
CA PHE A 342 23.16 -20.89 -2.71
C PHE A 342 23.52 -20.93 -4.19
N GLY A 343 22.75 -20.23 -5.02
CA GLY A 343 22.96 -20.17 -6.47
C GLY A 343 23.09 -18.74 -6.98
N LYS A 344 23.86 -18.58 -8.05
CA LYS A 344 23.97 -17.34 -8.81
C LYS A 344 24.03 -17.64 -10.30
N MET A 345 23.26 -16.91 -11.09
CA MET A 345 23.15 -17.07 -12.54
C MET A 345 23.55 -15.77 -13.24
N LEU A 346 24.44 -15.85 -14.21
CA LEU A 346 24.87 -14.77 -15.09
C LEU A 346 24.22 -14.91 -16.46
N ILE A 347 23.85 -13.78 -17.06
CA ILE A 347 23.40 -13.68 -18.44
C ILE A 347 24.44 -12.85 -19.20
N ILE A 348 25.10 -13.47 -20.18
CA ILE A 348 26.31 -12.94 -20.81
C ILE A 348 26.03 -12.67 -22.30
N GLY A 349 26.54 -11.54 -22.80
CA GLY A 349 26.37 -11.05 -24.18
C GLY A 349 25.53 -9.77 -24.27
N ASN A 350 25.97 -8.82 -25.10
CA ASN A 350 25.20 -7.60 -25.42
C ASN A 350 24.22 -7.79 -26.59
N GLU A 351 24.44 -8.82 -27.40
CA GLU A 351 23.64 -9.19 -28.56
C GLU A 351 23.36 -10.70 -28.51
N PRO A 352 22.24 -11.20 -29.07
CA PRO A 352 21.92 -12.61 -29.07
C PRO A 352 22.86 -13.44 -29.96
N PRO A 353 23.10 -14.73 -29.65
CA PRO A 353 22.51 -15.51 -28.57
C PRO A 353 23.14 -15.24 -27.19
N TYR A 354 22.30 -15.06 -26.16
CA TYR A 354 22.74 -14.80 -24.79
C TYR A 354 23.17 -16.09 -24.07
N LYS A 355 24.38 -16.10 -23.51
CA LYS A 355 24.93 -17.26 -22.81
C LYS A 355 24.49 -17.28 -21.34
N LEU A 356 24.06 -18.45 -20.87
CA LEU A 356 23.67 -18.68 -19.49
C LEU A 356 24.71 -19.53 -18.78
N LYS A 357 25.29 -18.96 -17.72
CA LYS A 357 26.28 -19.62 -16.85
C LYS A 357 25.92 -19.38 -15.39
N GLY A 358 26.17 -20.35 -14.52
CA GLY A 358 25.86 -20.22 -13.10
C GLY A 358 26.88 -20.89 -12.19
N LEU A 359 26.84 -20.47 -10.93
CA LEU A 359 27.66 -20.96 -9.84
C LEU A 359 26.73 -21.38 -8.70
N TRP A 360 26.88 -22.63 -8.24
CA TRP A 360 26.09 -23.19 -7.16
C TRP A 360 26.97 -23.76 -6.06
N ILE A 361 26.52 -23.53 -4.82
CA ILE A 361 27.06 -24.11 -3.60
C ILE A 361 25.99 -25.06 -3.07
N PHE A 362 26.31 -26.34 -2.88
CA PHE A 362 25.41 -27.33 -2.31
C PHE A 362 25.98 -27.94 -1.02
N ARG A 363 25.11 -28.20 -0.04
CA ARG A 363 25.44 -28.88 1.22
C ARG A 363 25.72 -30.36 0.94
N GLY A 364 26.91 -30.82 1.34
CA GLY A 364 27.39 -32.18 1.07
C GLY A 364 28.31 -32.26 -0.16
N PRO A 365 28.92 -33.43 -0.40
CA PRO A 365 29.96 -33.59 -1.41
C PRO A 365 29.44 -33.46 -2.84
N ASP A 366 28.16 -33.72 -3.09
CA ASP A 366 27.57 -33.79 -4.42
C ASP A 366 26.19 -33.11 -4.47
N VAL A 367 25.66 -32.88 -5.68
CA VAL A 367 24.33 -32.26 -5.88
C VAL A 367 23.25 -33.11 -5.20
N PRO A 368 22.45 -32.57 -4.26
CA PRO A 368 21.45 -33.35 -3.53
C PRO A 368 20.39 -33.99 -4.44
N GLN A 369 20.20 -35.30 -4.32
CA GLN A 369 19.32 -36.10 -5.19
C GLN A 369 17.91 -35.53 -5.32
N PHE A 370 17.28 -35.07 -4.23
CA PHE A 370 15.92 -34.49 -4.26
C PHE A 370 15.80 -33.22 -5.13
N ILE A 371 16.91 -32.55 -5.45
CA ILE A 371 16.93 -31.41 -6.39
C ILE A 371 16.92 -31.93 -7.82
N ILE A 372 17.65 -33.02 -8.10
CA ILE A 372 17.66 -33.70 -9.40
C ILE A 372 16.28 -34.30 -9.68
N ASP A 373 15.65 -34.91 -8.67
CA ASP A 373 14.35 -35.59 -8.79
C ASP A 373 13.18 -34.61 -9.01
N GLU A 374 13.18 -33.43 -8.36
CA GLU A 374 12.07 -32.46 -8.43
C GLU A 374 12.31 -31.28 -9.41
N CYS A 375 13.55 -31.05 -9.88
CA CYS A 375 13.88 -29.94 -10.80
C CYS A 375 14.36 -30.47 -12.16
N TYR A 376 13.42 -30.77 -13.06
CA TYR A 376 13.71 -31.26 -14.43
C TYR A 376 14.62 -30.33 -15.25
N ASP A 377 14.66 -29.03 -14.95
CA ASP A 377 15.58 -28.06 -15.58
C ASP A 377 17.07 -28.45 -15.37
N MET A 378 17.40 -29.23 -14.33
CA MET A 378 18.78 -29.64 -14.04
C MET A 378 19.41 -30.38 -15.24
N GLU A 379 18.62 -31.09 -16.04
CA GLU A 379 19.09 -31.76 -17.27
C GLU A 379 19.43 -30.79 -18.41
N LEU A 380 18.89 -29.56 -18.41
CA LEU A 380 19.15 -28.53 -19.43
C LEU A 380 20.51 -27.82 -19.27
N TYR A 381 21.18 -28.03 -18.14
CA TYR A 381 22.52 -27.52 -17.85
C TYR A 381 23.54 -28.65 -17.82
N GLU A 382 24.80 -28.33 -18.13
CA GLU A 382 25.96 -29.18 -17.90
C GLU A 382 26.58 -28.78 -16.55
N TRP A 383 26.72 -29.74 -15.64
CA TRP A 383 27.14 -29.52 -14.26
C TRP A 383 28.57 -30.01 -14.04
N THR A 384 29.48 -29.06 -13.82
CA THR A 384 30.91 -29.34 -13.61
C THR A 384 31.30 -28.99 -12.18
N LYS A 385 31.76 -29.99 -11.41
CA LYS A 385 32.27 -29.81 -10.05
C LYS A 385 33.56 -28.97 -10.10
N VAL A 386 33.64 -27.93 -9.28
CA VAL A 386 34.80 -27.01 -9.26
C VAL A 386 36.01 -27.71 -8.65
N ASP A 387 37.13 -27.72 -9.36
CA ASP A 387 38.40 -28.20 -8.82
C ASP A 387 39.05 -27.13 -7.93
N LEU A 388 39.22 -27.46 -6.65
CA LEU A 388 39.81 -26.58 -5.63
C LEU A 388 41.35 -26.62 -5.62
N SER A 389 41.98 -27.39 -6.52
CA SER A 389 43.41 -27.33 -6.82
C SER A 389 43.73 -26.43 -8.03
N ASP A 390 42.73 -26.07 -8.83
CA ASP A 390 42.89 -25.21 -10.01
C ASP A 390 42.62 -23.73 -9.67
N GLU A 391 43.68 -22.92 -9.67
CA GLU A 391 43.61 -21.48 -9.43
C GLU A 391 42.81 -20.72 -10.51
N ALA A 392 42.74 -21.23 -11.75
CA ALA A 392 41.93 -20.62 -12.80
C ALA A 392 40.42 -20.85 -12.54
N GLN A 393 40.05 -22.01 -11.99
CA GLN A 393 38.67 -22.27 -11.57
C GLN A 393 38.28 -21.48 -10.31
N LYS A 394 39.19 -21.32 -9.34
CA LYS A 394 38.97 -20.38 -8.22
C LYS A 394 38.76 -18.95 -8.70
N GLU A 395 39.53 -18.51 -9.69
CA GLU A 395 39.36 -17.17 -10.25
C GLU A 395 38.06 -17.03 -11.05
N ARG A 396 37.61 -18.07 -11.76
CA ARG A 396 36.26 -18.11 -12.35
C ARG A 396 35.18 -18.01 -11.27
N VAL A 397 35.31 -18.72 -10.15
CA VAL A 397 34.43 -18.60 -8.97
C VAL A 397 34.42 -17.17 -8.42
N ASN A 398 35.59 -16.54 -8.25
CA ASN A 398 35.72 -15.15 -7.79
C ASN A 398 34.94 -14.21 -8.72
N GLN A 399 35.21 -14.27 -10.02
CA GLN A 399 34.60 -13.40 -11.03
C GLN A 399 33.07 -13.55 -11.10
N MET A 400 32.57 -14.79 -10.97
CA MET A 400 31.12 -15.03 -10.85
C MET A 400 30.56 -14.49 -9.54
N ILE A 401 31.29 -14.58 -8.42
CA ILE A 401 30.87 -14.04 -7.13
C ILE A 401 30.78 -12.50 -7.15
N GLU A 402 31.72 -11.79 -7.78
CA GLU A 402 31.77 -10.31 -7.74
C GLU A 402 31.11 -9.55 -8.90
N ASP A 403 30.45 -10.24 -9.84
CA ASP A 403 29.86 -9.63 -11.04
C ASP A 403 30.89 -8.91 -11.91
N ALA A 404 32.02 -9.59 -12.16
CA ALA A 404 33.11 -9.05 -12.97
C ALA A 404 32.65 -8.79 -14.42
N GLU A 405 32.66 -7.53 -14.83
CA GLU A 405 32.37 -7.09 -16.20
C GLU A 405 33.66 -6.57 -16.88
N PRO A 406 34.06 -7.08 -18.06
CA PRO A 406 33.48 -8.22 -18.78
C PRO A 406 33.81 -9.58 -18.14
N PHE A 407 32.87 -10.53 -18.24
CA PHE A 407 33.01 -11.91 -17.76
C PHE A 407 33.47 -12.84 -18.89
N GLU A 408 34.52 -13.64 -18.69
CA GLU A 408 35.15 -14.49 -19.73
C GLU A 408 35.50 -13.74 -21.04
N GLY A 409 35.58 -12.39 -21.01
CA GLY A 409 35.83 -11.52 -22.16
C GLY A 409 34.57 -10.96 -22.85
N GLU A 410 33.38 -11.32 -22.39
CA GLU A 410 32.09 -10.85 -22.92
C GLU A 410 31.35 -9.97 -21.90
N ALA A 411 30.49 -9.07 -22.38
CA ALA A 411 29.74 -8.16 -21.50
C ALA A 411 28.69 -8.89 -20.66
N LEU A 412 28.45 -8.42 -19.44
CA LEU A 412 27.48 -8.99 -18.51
C LEU A 412 26.15 -8.24 -18.63
N LEU A 413 25.09 -8.91 -19.11
CA LEU A 413 23.78 -8.31 -19.31
C LEU A 413 22.98 -8.18 -18.01
N ASP A 414 23.00 -9.23 -17.19
CA ASP A 414 22.31 -9.30 -15.90
C ASP A 414 22.93 -10.40 -15.03
N ALA A 415 22.77 -10.28 -13.71
CA ALA A 415 23.28 -11.23 -12.73
C ALA A 415 22.31 -11.41 -11.55
N ASN A 416 21.73 -12.60 -11.44
CA ASN A 416 20.72 -12.93 -10.45
C ASN A 416 21.28 -13.88 -9.39
N PHE A 417 21.32 -13.42 -8.14
CA PHE A 417 21.63 -14.27 -6.98
C PHE A 417 20.34 -14.73 -6.29
N TYR A 418 20.38 -15.95 -5.78
CA TYR A 418 19.25 -16.58 -5.12
C TYR A 418 18.82 -15.82 -3.85
N SER A 419 17.59 -15.32 -3.83
CA SER A 419 17.02 -14.47 -2.78
C SER A 419 15.56 -14.82 -2.45
N GLU A 420 15.03 -14.33 -1.33
CA GLU A 420 13.68 -14.66 -0.84
C GLU A 420 12.58 -14.20 -1.81
N ASN A 421 12.03 -15.14 -2.59
CA ASN A 421 10.86 -14.88 -3.42
C ASN A 421 9.66 -14.49 -2.54
N LEU A 422 8.97 -13.42 -2.94
CA LEU A 422 7.78 -12.92 -2.27
C LEU A 422 6.49 -13.24 -3.02
N GLU A 423 6.58 -13.87 -4.19
CA GLU A 423 5.41 -14.38 -4.91
C GLU A 423 4.61 -15.33 -4.01
N ASP A 424 3.29 -15.12 -3.98
CA ASP A 424 2.31 -15.86 -3.17
C ASP A 424 2.47 -15.80 -1.64
N LYS A 425 3.56 -15.21 -1.12
CA LYS A 425 3.80 -14.98 0.31
C LYS A 425 2.73 -14.10 0.94
N VAL A 426 2.30 -14.45 2.16
CA VAL A 426 1.29 -13.70 2.91
C VAL A 426 1.96 -12.61 3.77
N VAL A 427 1.62 -11.36 3.50
CA VAL A 427 2.23 -10.16 4.12
C VAL A 427 1.17 -9.28 4.77
N VAL A 428 1.17 -9.21 6.11
CA VAL A 428 0.27 -8.37 6.90
C VAL A 428 0.95 -7.03 7.18
N ILE A 429 0.30 -5.91 6.88
CA ILE A 429 0.89 -4.56 7.00
C ILE A 429 -0.01 -3.66 7.86
N THR A 430 0.40 -3.39 9.09
CA THR A 430 -0.29 -2.45 9.99
C THR A 430 0.20 -1.02 9.75
N GLY A 431 -0.72 -0.06 9.77
CA GLY A 431 -0.45 1.35 9.44
C GLY A 431 -0.54 1.68 7.94
N ALA A 432 -0.95 0.72 7.10
CA ALA A 432 -0.86 0.79 5.63
C ALA A 432 -1.59 1.97 4.92
N SER A 433 -2.38 2.78 5.64
CA SER A 433 -3.20 3.85 5.05
C SER A 433 -2.44 5.09 4.52
N SER A 434 -1.13 5.21 4.77
CA SER A 434 -0.32 6.38 4.40
C SER A 434 1.18 6.18 4.58
N GLY A 435 1.98 6.94 3.85
CA GLY A 435 3.40 7.16 4.15
C GLY A 435 4.22 5.87 4.06
N ILE A 436 5.03 5.57 5.08
CA ILE A 436 5.94 4.41 5.09
C ILE A 436 5.17 3.10 4.89
N GLY A 437 4.03 2.91 5.59
CA GLY A 437 3.20 1.70 5.45
C GLY A 437 2.56 1.55 4.07
N GLU A 438 2.16 2.66 3.43
CA GLU A 438 1.63 2.67 2.05
C GLU A 438 2.73 2.30 1.04
N GLN A 439 3.91 2.92 1.13
CA GLN A 439 5.01 2.64 0.21
C GLN A 439 5.58 1.23 0.40
N ILE A 440 5.58 0.68 1.62
CA ILE A 440 5.94 -0.72 1.85
C ILE A 440 4.91 -1.66 1.19
N ALA A 441 3.61 -1.38 1.26
CA ALA A 441 2.60 -2.17 0.56
C ALA A 441 2.84 -2.18 -0.96
N TYR A 442 3.18 -1.04 -1.55
CA TYR A 442 3.55 -0.96 -2.97
C TYR A 442 4.86 -1.69 -3.29
N GLU A 443 5.83 -1.72 -2.40
CA GLU A 443 7.08 -2.48 -2.58
C GLU A 443 6.91 -4.00 -2.46
N TYR A 444 6.04 -4.49 -1.58
CA TYR A 444 5.65 -5.92 -1.58
C TYR A 444 4.80 -6.27 -2.81
N ALA A 445 3.89 -5.38 -3.25
CA ALA A 445 3.05 -5.61 -4.42
C ALA A 445 3.85 -5.83 -5.72
N LYS A 446 4.89 -5.01 -5.95
CA LYS A 446 5.84 -5.15 -7.08
C LYS A 446 6.60 -6.48 -7.10
N ARG A 447 6.57 -7.24 -6.00
CA ARG A 447 7.23 -8.54 -5.84
C ARG A 447 6.24 -9.71 -5.77
N GLY A 448 5.00 -9.52 -6.24
CA GLY A 448 4.00 -10.58 -6.39
C GLY A 448 3.32 -11.06 -5.09
N ALA A 449 3.53 -10.37 -3.97
CA ALA A 449 3.06 -10.80 -2.66
C ALA A 449 1.55 -10.65 -2.45
N ASN A 450 0.99 -11.53 -1.61
CA ASN A 450 -0.38 -11.47 -1.13
C ASN A 450 -0.45 -10.57 0.10
N LEU A 451 -1.25 -9.49 0.04
CA LEU A 451 -1.21 -8.42 1.05
C LEU A 451 -2.47 -8.35 1.90
N VAL A 452 -2.31 -8.13 3.21
CA VAL A 452 -3.40 -7.75 4.12
C VAL A 452 -3.10 -6.37 4.71
N LEU A 453 -3.84 -5.36 4.26
CA LEU A 453 -3.60 -3.95 4.59
C LEU A 453 -4.47 -3.50 5.77
N VAL A 454 -3.85 -3.14 6.90
CA VAL A 454 -4.56 -2.89 8.16
C VAL A 454 -4.35 -1.45 8.65
N ALA A 455 -5.44 -0.72 8.84
CA ALA A 455 -5.49 0.60 9.47
C ALA A 455 -6.93 1.02 9.79
N ARG A 456 -7.13 2.14 10.51
CA ARG A 456 -8.46 2.69 10.82
C ARG A 456 -9.16 3.34 9.61
N ARG A 457 -8.41 3.91 8.66
CA ARG A 457 -8.94 4.67 7.50
C ARG A 457 -9.31 3.76 6.32
N GLU A 458 -10.47 3.10 6.38
CA GLU A 458 -10.93 2.13 5.37
C GLU A 458 -10.87 2.68 3.92
N PHE A 459 -11.41 3.87 3.67
CA PHE A 459 -11.42 4.46 2.32
C PHE A 459 -10.01 4.68 1.73
N ARG A 460 -9.01 4.97 2.58
CA ARG A 460 -7.60 5.04 2.17
C ARG A 460 -7.07 3.65 1.81
N LEU A 461 -7.36 2.64 2.63
CA LEU A 461 -6.95 1.25 2.36
C LEU A 461 -7.58 0.71 1.06
N TRP A 462 -8.84 1.03 0.76
CA TRP A 462 -9.48 0.65 -0.50
C TRP A 462 -8.69 1.17 -1.72
N GLY A 463 -8.34 2.45 -1.73
CA GLY A 463 -7.54 3.05 -2.80
C GLY A 463 -6.16 2.40 -2.93
N ILE A 464 -5.46 2.22 -1.81
CA ILE A 464 -4.14 1.58 -1.76
C ILE A 464 -4.21 0.11 -2.19
N SER A 465 -5.30 -0.61 -1.88
CA SER A 465 -5.51 -1.99 -2.33
C SER A 465 -5.62 -2.12 -3.85
N ASN A 466 -6.27 -1.15 -4.50
CA ASN A 466 -6.39 -1.11 -5.95
C ASN A 466 -5.04 -0.79 -6.61
N ASN A 467 -4.30 0.17 -6.06
CA ASN A 467 -2.95 0.49 -6.50
C ASN A 467 -2.00 -0.71 -6.34
N ALA A 468 -2.08 -1.45 -5.23
CA ALA A 468 -1.28 -2.65 -5.01
C ALA A 468 -1.60 -3.77 -6.02
N ARG A 469 -2.88 -4.03 -6.32
CA ARG A 469 -3.27 -4.98 -7.39
C ARG A 469 -2.71 -4.56 -8.76
N LEU A 470 -2.77 -3.27 -9.09
CA LEU A 470 -2.19 -2.72 -10.33
C LEU A 470 -0.65 -2.81 -10.40
N LEU A 471 0.03 -2.92 -9.26
CA LEU A 471 1.49 -3.05 -9.15
C LEU A 471 2.00 -4.49 -9.15
N GLY A 472 1.13 -5.50 -9.10
CA GLY A 472 1.49 -6.92 -9.20
C GLY A 472 1.01 -7.83 -8.06
N ALA A 473 0.36 -7.31 -7.02
CA ALA A 473 -0.18 -8.14 -5.94
C ALA A 473 -1.39 -8.96 -6.42
N LYS A 474 -1.24 -10.29 -6.52
CA LYS A 474 -2.30 -11.21 -6.98
C LYS A 474 -3.55 -11.11 -6.10
N HIS A 475 -3.36 -11.16 -4.78
CA HIS A 475 -4.42 -10.97 -3.80
C HIS A 475 -4.09 -9.83 -2.85
N VAL A 476 -5.09 -8.97 -2.64
CA VAL A 476 -5.01 -7.89 -1.64
C VAL A 476 -6.32 -7.84 -0.87
N MET A 477 -6.21 -7.95 0.44
CA MET A 477 -7.25 -7.66 1.41
C MET A 477 -6.97 -6.33 2.10
N PHE A 478 -8.00 -5.67 2.59
CA PHE A 478 -7.86 -4.62 3.59
C PHE A 478 -8.83 -4.85 4.74
N ILE A 479 -8.42 -4.49 5.95
CA ILE A 479 -9.23 -4.65 7.17
C ILE A 479 -9.18 -3.34 7.96
N ALA A 480 -10.35 -2.75 8.17
CA ALA A 480 -10.52 -1.63 9.10
C ALA A 480 -10.36 -2.15 10.54
N ALA A 481 -9.32 -1.70 11.25
CA ALA A 481 -9.01 -2.14 12.61
C ALA A 481 -8.16 -1.12 13.37
N ASP A 482 -8.23 -1.15 14.70
CA ASP A 482 -7.36 -0.41 15.61
C ASP A 482 -6.36 -1.35 16.31
N VAL A 483 -5.07 -1.17 16.01
CA VAL A 483 -3.99 -1.99 16.58
C VAL A 483 -3.82 -1.86 18.09
N VAL A 484 -4.44 -0.85 18.72
CA VAL A 484 -4.45 -0.69 20.18
C VAL A 484 -5.35 -1.73 20.87
N LYS A 485 -6.24 -2.40 20.12
CA LYS A 485 -7.18 -3.40 20.66
C LYS A 485 -6.72 -4.80 20.26
N GLU A 486 -6.44 -5.65 21.25
CA GLU A 486 -6.01 -7.03 21.00
C GLU A 486 -7.06 -7.84 20.21
N ASP A 487 -8.35 -7.63 20.47
CA ASP A 487 -9.44 -8.29 19.74
C ASP A 487 -9.47 -7.96 18.25
N ASP A 488 -9.12 -6.72 17.87
CA ASP A 488 -8.97 -6.32 16.47
C ASP A 488 -7.73 -6.96 15.84
N CYS A 489 -6.63 -7.09 16.62
CA CYS A 489 -5.43 -7.81 16.19
C CYS A 489 -5.71 -9.29 15.94
N ARG A 490 -6.44 -9.95 16.84
CA ARG A 490 -6.95 -11.32 16.67
C ARG A 490 -7.78 -11.39 15.39
N ARG A 491 -8.85 -10.59 15.30
CA ARG A 491 -9.75 -10.54 14.14
C ARG A 491 -9.03 -10.40 12.80
N PHE A 492 -8.02 -9.53 12.66
CA PHE A 492 -7.34 -9.38 11.36
C PHE A 492 -6.32 -10.50 11.05
N ILE A 493 -5.69 -11.11 12.06
CA ILE A 493 -4.84 -12.29 11.84
C ILE A 493 -5.70 -13.53 11.56
N ASP A 494 -6.76 -13.75 12.33
CA ASP A 494 -7.69 -14.86 12.14
C ASP A 494 -8.31 -14.80 10.73
N GLN A 495 -8.75 -13.62 10.27
CA GLN A 495 -9.22 -13.42 8.88
C GLN A 495 -8.12 -13.63 7.83
N THR A 496 -6.87 -13.27 8.12
CA THR A 496 -5.73 -13.59 7.24
C THR A 496 -5.57 -15.10 7.07
N ILE A 497 -5.66 -15.86 8.18
CA ILE A 497 -5.49 -17.32 8.19
C ILE A 497 -6.71 -18.02 7.59
N ASP A 498 -7.93 -17.54 7.81
CA ASP A 498 -9.15 -18.13 7.24
C ASP A 498 -9.18 -18.06 5.71
N LEU A 499 -8.72 -16.94 5.13
CA LEU A 499 -8.77 -16.67 3.69
C LEU A 499 -7.53 -17.16 2.89
N HIS A 500 -6.41 -17.45 3.56
CA HIS A 500 -5.26 -18.10 2.94
C HIS A 500 -5.09 -19.59 3.33
N GLY A 501 -5.76 -20.02 4.41
CA GLY A 501 -5.80 -21.41 4.89
C GLY A 501 -6.91 -22.26 4.25
N ARG A 502 -7.96 -21.64 3.71
CA ARG A 502 -8.89 -22.29 2.77
C ARG A 502 -8.36 -22.03 1.36
N GLY A 503 -8.20 -23.06 0.53
CA GLY A 503 -8.03 -22.86 -0.92
C GLY A 503 -9.15 -21.96 -1.46
N MET A 504 -8.85 -21.04 -2.37
CA MET A 504 -9.75 -19.94 -2.75
C MET A 504 -11.04 -20.41 -3.44
N ALA A 505 -12.04 -20.75 -2.64
CA ALA A 505 -13.43 -20.83 -3.07
C ALA A 505 -13.90 -19.43 -3.49
N ARG A 506 -14.04 -19.22 -4.81
CA ARG A 506 -14.58 -17.98 -5.40
C ARG A 506 -15.91 -17.59 -4.75
N PRO A 507 -16.05 -16.36 -4.24
CA PRO A 507 -17.36 -15.79 -3.92
C PRO A 507 -18.13 -15.45 -5.21
N LEU A 508 -18.73 -16.46 -5.83
CA LEU A 508 -19.84 -16.24 -6.76
C LEU A 508 -21.11 -15.87 -5.98
N LEU A 509 -22.06 -15.23 -6.65
CA LEU A 509 -23.13 -14.45 -6.03
C LEU A 509 -23.93 -15.23 -4.98
N TYR A 510 -24.19 -14.58 -3.84
CA TYR A 510 -25.08 -15.09 -2.80
C TYR A 510 -26.54 -15.14 -3.28
N ASN A 511 -27.00 -16.31 -3.74
CA ASN A 511 -28.42 -16.66 -3.69
C ASN A 511 -28.66 -18.19 -3.70
N ARG A 512 -29.18 -18.71 -2.58
CA ARG A 512 -29.83 -20.04 -2.42
C ARG A 512 -29.12 -21.27 -3.02
N GLY A 513 -28.56 -22.11 -2.14
CA GLY A 513 -28.37 -23.54 -2.42
C GLY A 513 -27.23 -24.17 -1.65
N ILE A 514 -27.49 -25.30 -0.97
CA ILE A 514 -26.46 -26.15 -0.38
C ILE A 514 -25.69 -26.83 -1.52
N PHE A 515 -24.36 -26.76 -1.50
CA PHE A 515 -23.51 -27.81 -2.07
C PHE A 515 -22.22 -27.94 -1.24
N SER A 516 -21.79 -29.18 -1.05
CA SER A 516 -20.49 -29.50 -0.47
C SER A 516 -19.39 -29.15 -1.49
N ILE A 517 -18.31 -28.53 -1.01
CA ILE A 517 -17.09 -28.31 -1.80
C ILE A 517 -15.96 -28.95 -0.99
N GLU A 518 -15.20 -29.83 -1.62
CA GLU A 518 -13.98 -30.38 -1.02
C GLU A 518 -12.86 -29.35 -1.16
N TYR A 519 -12.13 -29.11 -0.07
CA TYR A 519 -11.11 -28.07 0.02
C TYR A 519 -9.72 -28.70 0.04
N GLU A 520 -8.87 -28.34 -0.93
CA GLU A 520 -7.43 -28.37 -0.68
C GLU A 520 -7.07 -27.39 0.45
N LEU A 521 -6.20 -27.82 1.36
CA LEU A 521 -5.76 -26.98 2.47
C LEU A 521 -4.77 -25.92 1.96
N GLY A 522 -5.21 -24.67 2.03
CA GLY A 522 -4.33 -23.52 1.87
C GLY A 522 -3.34 -23.42 3.04
N LYS A 523 -2.23 -22.72 2.81
CA LYS A 523 -1.14 -22.60 3.79
C LYS A 523 -1.54 -21.65 4.94
N GLN A 524 -1.86 -22.21 6.10
CA GLN A 524 -2.27 -21.49 7.32
C GLN A 524 -1.10 -20.73 8.01
N ALA A 525 -0.38 -19.85 7.28
CA ALA A 525 0.75 -19.11 7.82
C ALA A 525 0.82 -17.66 7.31
N VAL A 526 1.29 -16.77 8.18
CA VAL A 526 1.76 -15.42 7.81
C VAL A 526 3.25 -15.53 7.54
N ASP A 527 3.74 -15.16 6.35
CA ASP A 527 5.19 -15.17 6.08
C ASP A 527 5.86 -13.90 6.63
N HIS A 528 5.26 -12.71 6.44
CA HIS A 528 5.80 -11.43 6.91
C HIS A 528 4.75 -10.60 7.66
N LEU A 529 5.08 -10.12 8.87
CA LEU A 529 4.33 -9.08 9.58
C LEU A 529 5.11 -7.77 9.54
N VAL A 530 4.47 -6.69 9.08
CA VAL A 530 5.02 -5.35 8.99
C VAL A 530 4.25 -4.42 9.93
N ASN A 531 4.89 -4.01 11.03
CA ASN A 531 4.35 -3.05 11.99
C ASN A 531 4.85 -1.64 11.68
N THR A 532 3.98 -0.79 11.08
CA THR A 532 4.29 0.62 10.80
C THR A 532 3.36 1.62 11.48
N ALA A 533 2.35 1.16 12.22
CA ALA A 533 1.47 2.02 13.01
C ALA A 533 2.27 2.88 14.01
N SER A 534 2.07 4.20 13.98
CA SER A 534 2.86 5.16 14.74
C SER A 534 2.14 6.50 14.87
N LEU A 535 2.39 7.23 15.96
CA LEU A 535 1.88 8.58 16.22
C LEU A 535 3.03 9.48 16.69
N GLY A 536 3.19 10.66 16.08
CA GLY A 536 4.24 11.63 16.42
C GLY A 536 3.68 12.84 17.16
N HIS A 537 4.56 13.58 17.85
CA HIS A 537 4.24 14.87 18.46
C HIS A 537 5.46 15.81 18.40
N THR A 538 5.21 17.13 18.51
CA THR A 538 6.23 18.18 18.28
C THR A 538 6.10 19.38 19.25
N PHE A 539 5.66 19.15 20.49
CA PHE A 539 5.52 20.18 21.52
C PHE A 539 6.58 20.09 22.63
N PHE A 540 6.95 21.22 23.25
CA PHE A 540 7.68 21.18 24.52
C PHE A 540 6.75 20.62 25.59
N PHE A 541 7.26 19.82 26.54
CA PHE A 541 6.42 19.13 27.52
C PHE A 541 5.60 20.09 28.42
N GLU A 542 6.06 21.34 28.58
CA GLU A 542 5.33 22.43 29.27
C GLU A 542 4.22 23.10 28.43
N GLU A 543 4.16 22.84 27.13
CA GLU A 543 3.10 23.30 26.21
C GLU A 543 1.92 22.32 26.11
N ALA A 544 2.00 21.16 26.79
CA ALA A 544 0.99 20.11 26.71
C ALA A 544 -0.33 20.51 27.39
N ALA A 545 -1.28 21.04 26.62
CA ALA A 545 -2.58 21.51 27.09
C ALA A 545 -3.54 20.40 27.55
N ASP A 546 -3.33 19.16 27.10
CA ASP A 546 -4.06 17.97 27.54
C ASP A 546 -3.09 16.81 27.77
N THR A 547 -3.30 16.08 28.86
CA THR A 547 -2.52 14.91 29.26
C THR A 547 -3.18 13.59 28.82
N SER A 548 -4.43 13.61 28.35
CA SER A 548 -5.16 12.42 27.87
C SER A 548 -4.50 11.76 26.65
N VAL A 549 -3.70 12.52 25.89
CA VAL A 549 -2.93 12.02 24.75
C VAL A 549 -1.67 11.24 25.16
N PHE A 550 -1.24 11.31 26.43
CA PHE A 550 0.02 10.68 26.86
C PHE A 550 -0.03 9.14 26.86
N PRO A 551 -1.09 8.47 27.37
CA PRO A 551 -1.27 7.03 27.17
C PRO A 551 -1.31 6.66 25.68
N HIS A 552 -2.12 7.37 24.89
CA HIS A 552 -2.30 7.09 23.45
C HIS A 552 -0.99 7.16 22.63
N MET A 553 -0.05 8.01 23.03
CA MET A 553 1.30 8.04 22.46
C MET A 553 2.09 6.74 22.72
N MET A 554 1.91 6.09 23.87
CA MET A 554 2.48 4.77 24.14
C MET A 554 1.64 3.65 23.50
N ASP A 555 0.31 3.73 23.62
CA ASP A 555 -0.62 2.75 23.09
C ASP A 555 -0.41 2.50 21.59
N ILE A 556 -0.35 3.56 20.78
CA ILE A 556 -0.21 3.42 19.32
C ILE A 556 1.21 3.03 18.91
N ASN A 557 2.23 3.65 19.52
CA ASN A 557 3.62 3.43 19.10
C ASN A 557 4.23 2.13 19.65
N PHE A 558 3.82 1.67 20.83
CA PHE A 558 4.34 0.48 21.48
C PHE A 558 3.32 -0.66 21.44
N TRP A 559 2.18 -0.55 22.13
CA TRP A 559 1.20 -1.66 22.19
C TRP A 559 0.62 -2.03 20.82
N GLY A 560 0.35 -1.04 19.96
CA GLY A 560 -0.05 -1.21 18.56
C GLY A 560 1.02 -1.80 17.64
N ASN A 561 2.22 -2.06 18.17
CA ASN A 561 3.25 -2.86 17.53
C ASN A 561 3.40 -4.23 18.25
N VAL A 562 3.17 -4.32 19.56
CA VAL A 562 3.27 -5.56 20.35
C VAL A 562 2.08 -6.51 20.10
N TYR A 563 0.83 -6.04 20.16
CA TYR A 563 -0.35 -6.92 20.01
C TYR A 563 -0.42 -7.63 18.65
N PRO A 564 -0.18 -6.98 17.49
CA PRO A 564 -0.09 -7.68 16.21
C PRO A 564 0.96 -8.79 16.20
N THR A 565 2.12 -8.55 16.81
CA THR A 565 3.21 -9.54 16.88
C THR A 565 2.87 -10.70 17.81
N PHE A 566 2.30 -10.45 18.99
CA PHE A 566 1.88 -11.51 19.90
C PHE A 566 0.86 -12.46 19.26
N VAL A 567 -0.13 -11.91 18.56
CA VAL A 567 -1.16 -12.68 17.87
C VAL A 567 -0.59 -13.43 16.64
N ALA A 568 0.27 -12.80 15.84
CA ALA A 568 0.82 -13.40 14.64
C ALA A 568 1.93 -14.45 14.89
N LEU A 569 2.57 -14.42 16.07
CA LEU A 569 3.77 -15.21 16.37
C LEU A 569 3.64 -16.74 16.10
N PRO A 570 2.52 -17.43 16.43
CA PRO A 570 2.37 -18.85 16.12
C PRO A 570 2.40 -19.16 14.62
N TYR A 571 1.88 -18.25 13.79
CA TYR A 571 1.82 -18.39 12.34
C TYR A 571 3.14 -17.98 11.67
N LEU A 572 3.86 -17.01 12.25
CA LEU A 572 5.21 -16.63 11.84
C LEU A 572 6.24 -17.73 12.15
N LYS A 573 6.11 -18.46 13.26
CA LYS A 573 6.95 -19.63 13.55
C LYS A 573 6.73 -20.74 12.51
N GLN A 574 5.48 -20.98 12.08
CA GLN A 574 5.17 -21.98 11.04
C GLN A 574 5.76 -21.66 9.65
N SER A 575 5.86 -20.38 9.28
CA SER A 575 6.47 -19.95 8.01
C SER A 575 7.99 -19.80 8.04
N ASN A 576 8.62 -19.88 9.23
CA ASN A 576 9.96 -19.36 9.50
C ASN A 576 10.10 -17.88 9.06
N GLY A 577 9.09 -17.07 9.43
CA GLY A 577 8.76 -15.78 8.84
C GLY A 577 9.61 -14.58 9.30
N ARG A 578 9.08 -13.38 9.03
CA ARG A 578 9.73 -12.09 9.35
C ARG A 578 8.81 -11.19 10.17
N ILE A 579 9.37 -10.46 11.12
CA ILE A 579 8.75 -9.28 11.74
C ILE A 579 9.56 -8.05 11.33
N ILE A 580 8.88 -7.06 10.76
CA ILE A 580 9.45 -5.80 10.30
C ILE A 580 8.83 -4.68 11.13
N VAL A 581 9.64 -3.80 11.72
CA VAL A 581 9.17 -2.80 12.69
C VAL A 581 9.67 -1.40 12.34
N ASN A 582 8.76 -0.42 12.24
CA ASN A 582 9.12 0.97 11.96
C ASN A 582 9.45 1.75 13.24
N ALA A 583 10.74 1.91 13.51
CA ALA A 583 11.31 2.72 14.57
C ALA A 583 12.00 4.00 14.03
N SER A 584 12.52 4.82 14.95
CA SER A 584 13.01 6.18 14.68
C SER A 584 14.37 6.38 15.35
N VAL A 585 15.25 7.23 14.83
CA VAL A 585 16.54 7.56 15.50
C VAL A 585 16.32 8.28 16.83
N GLU A 586 15.18 8.95 16.99
CA GLU A 586 14.70 9.58 18.22
C GLU A 586 14.56 8.61 19.41
N SER A 587 14.51 7.30 19.15
CA SER A 587 14.59 6.24 20.17
C SER A 587 15.83 6.35 21.06
N TRP A 588 16.96 6.81 20.51
CA TRP A 588 18.20 6.99 21.25
C TRP A 588 18.77 8.41 21.11
N LEU A 589 18.39 9.19 20.09
CA LEU A 589 18.81 10.58 19.91
C LEU A 589 17.79 11.54 20.58
N PRO A 590 18.13 12.20 21.72
CA PRO A 590 17.16 12.97 22.49
C PRO A 590 16.85 14.33 21.84
N MET A 591 15.94 14.33 20.87
CA MET A 591 15.48 15.53 20.18
C MET A 591 14.54 16.36 21.07
N PRO A 592 14.74 17.69 21.17
CA PRO A 592 13.77 18.59 21.79
C PRO A 592 12.39 18.46 21.16
N ARG A 593 11.34 18.80 21.91
CA ARG A 593 9.92 18.72 21.50
C ARG A 593 9.38 17.32 21.15
N MET A 594 10.13 16.23 21.36
CA MET A 594 9.72 14.87 20.96
C MET A 594 9.68 13.85 22.11
N SER A 595 9.72 14.27 23.37
CA SER A 595 9.87 13.41 24.57
C SER A 595 9.04 12.11 24.59
N LEU A 596 7.71 12.20 24.44
CA LEU A 596 6.82 11.03 24.48
C LEU A 596 7.05 10.07 23.30
N TYR A 597 7.26 10.59 22.09
CA TYR A 597 7.57 9.80 20.89
C TYR A 597 8.92 9.09 21.03
N ALA A 598 9.95 9.81 21.48
CA ALA A 598 11.27 9.26 21.75
C ALA A 598 11.22 8.11 22.78
N ALA A 599 10.50 8.30 23.89
CA ALA A 599 10.32 7.28 24.92
C ALA A 599 9.61 6.02 24.38
N ALA A 600 8.51 6.18 23.63
CA ALA A 600 7.81 5.04 23.04
C ALA A 600 8.66 4.31 21.98
N LYS A 601 9.38 5.04 21.12
CA LYS A 601 10.29 4.43 20.13
C LYS A 601 11.52 3.78 20.77
N ALA A 602 11.98 4.24 21.92
CA ALA A 602 13.00 3.55 22.72
C ALA A 602 12.49 2.18 23.23
N ALA A 603 11.28 2.15 23.78
CA ALA A 603 10.64 0.92 24.25
C ALA A 603 10.44 -0.10 23.12
N VAL A 604 9.99 0.37 21.93
CA VAL A 604 9.85 -0.48 20.73
C VAL A 604 11.17 -1.16 20.36
N ILE A 605 12.27 -0.41 20.22
CA ILE A 605 13.56 -1.00 19.84
C ILE A 605 14.00 -2.03 20.88
N ASN A 606 13.97 -1.68 22.17
CA ASN A 606 14.47 -2.58 23.21
C ASN A 606 13.62 -3.87 23.34
N PHE A 607 12.30 -3.78 23.16
CA PHE A 607 11.42 -4.95 23.10
C PHE A 607 11.77 -5.86 21.92
N TYR A 608 11.91 -5.32 20.71
CA TYR A 608 12.20 -6.11 19.52
C TYR A 608 13.64 -6.62 19.42
N GLU A 609 14.59 -5.96 20.09
CA GLU A 609 15.93 -6.49 20.31
C GLU A 609 15.92 -7.68 21.26
N THR A 610 15.18 -7.57 22.38
CA THR A 610 15.03 -8.66 23.36
C THR A 610 14.32 -9.87 22.74
N LEU A 611 13.17 -9.65 22.08
CA LEU A 611 12.40 -10.69 21.38
C LEU A 611 13.22 -11.41 20.29
N ARG A 612 14.20 -10.74 19.66
CA ARG A 612 15.09 -11.40 18.69
C ARG A 612 15.95 -12.49 19.36
N PHE A 613 16.42 -12.26 20.59
CA PHE A 613 17.16 -13.28 21.35
C PHE A 613 16.24 -14.39 21.88
N GLU A 614 14.97 -14.09 22.16
CA GLU A 614 13.97 -15.08 22.58
C GLU A 614 13.49 -16.01 21.44
N LEU A 615 13.46 -15.51 20.19
CA LEU A 615 12.99 -16.27 19.01
C LEU A 615 14.11 -16.92 18.19
N GLY A 616 15.36 -16.49 18.34
CA GLY A 616 16.50 -17.02 17.60
C GLY A 616 16.28 -16.98 16.08
N ASP A 617 16.59 -18.08 15.40
CA ASP A 617 16.48 -18.21 13.95
C ASP A 617 15.05 -18.57 13.46
N GLU A 618 14.11 -18.88 14.37
CA GLU A 618 12.73 -19.26 13.98
C GLU A 618 11.98 -18.12 13.29
N VAL A 619 12.16 -16.87 13.75
CA VAL A 619 11.47 -15.69 13.21
C VAL A 619 12.43 -14.50 13.14
N GLY A 620 12.77 -14.06 11.94
CA GLY A 620 13.73 -12.97 11.73
C GLY A 620 13.13 -11.59 12.03
N ILE A 621 13.80 -10.78 12.86
CA ILE A 621 13.32 -9.44 13.25
C ILE A 621 14.18 -8.32 12.66
N THR A 622 13.60 -7.56 11.73
CA THR A 622 14.20 -6.37 11.08
C THR A 622 13.66 -5.08 11.71
N ILE A 623 14.53 -4.34 12.40
CA ILE A 623 14.20 -3.04 12.99
C ILE A 623 14.62 -1.93 12.03
N ALA A 624 13.64 -1.25 11.43
CA ALA A 624 13.90 -0.12 10.55
C ALA A 624 13.98 1.17 11.37
N THR A 625 15.08 1.93 11.31
CA THR A 625 15.22 3.22 12.02
C THR A 625 15.39 4.37 11.03
N HIS A 626 14.45 5.31 11.02
CA HIS A 626 14.55 6.51 10.19
C HIS A 626 14.87 7.79 10.98
N GLY A 627 15.50 8.75 10.30
CA GLY A 627 15.47 10.17 10.66
C GLY A 627 14.21 10.86 10.16
N TRP A 628 14.31 12.14 9.82
CA TRP A 628 13.20 12.89 9.23
C TRP A 628 12.94 12.43 7.78
N ILE A 629 11.74 11.87 7.56
CA ILE A 629 11.25 11.37 6.26
C ILE A 629 9.91 12.06 5.96
N GLY A 630 9.75 12.53 4.72
CA GLY A 630 8.60 13.33 4.28
C GLY A 630 7.29 12.54 4.22
N SER A 631 6.54 12.51 5.32
CA SER A 631 5.29 11.74 5.47
C SER A 631 4.21 12.56 6.19
N GLU A 632 2.94 12.11 6.16
CA GLU A 632 1.82 12.78 6.88
C GLU A 632 2.16 13.06 8.35
N LEU A 633 2.94 12.16 8.98
CA LEU A 633 3.40 12.25 10.37
C LEU A 633 4.27 13.50 10.64
N ALA A 634 5.11 13.90 9.67
CA ALA A 634 5.95 15.10 9.77
C ALA A 634 5.15 16.40 9.53
N GLY A 635 3.95 16.30 8.96
CA GLY A 635 3.05 17.43 8.70
C GLY A 635 2.16 17.83 9.89
N GLY A 636 2.30 17.18 11.05
CA GLY A 636 1.62 17.54 12.31
C GLY A 636 0.09 17.41 12.33
N LYS A 637 -0.53 16.93 11.25
CA LYS A 637 -2.00 16.80 11.13
C LYS A 637 -2.47 15.39 11.39
N LEU A 638 -3.07 15.16 12.55
CA LEU A 638 -4.01 14.06 12.76
C LEU A 638 -5.29 14.60 13.39
N MET A 639 -6.43 14.21 12.83
CA MET A 639 -7.74 14.39 13.44
C MET A 639 -7.98 13.20 14.39
N LEU A 640 -8.30 13.47 15.66
CA LEU A 640 -8.86 12.47 16.55
C LEU A 640 -10.38 12.47 16.36
N GLU A 641 -10.89 11.50 15.59
CA GLU A 641 -12.33 11.26 15.44
C GLU A 641 -12.89 10.49 16.64
N ASP A 642 -12.67 11.02 17.85
CA ASP A 642 -13.59 10.87 18.97
C ASP A 642 -13.22 11.85 20.11
N ARG A 643 -14.24 12.47 20.72
CA ARG A 643 -14.18 13.56 21.73
C ARG A 643 -13.72 14.93 21.20
N ALA A 644 -14.31 15.98 21.78
CA ALA A 644 -14.18 17.36 21.27
C ALA A 644 -12.92 18.07 21.77
N ALA A 645 -11.90 18.17 20.90
CA ALA A 645 -10.75 19.05 21.09
C ALA A 645 -10.18 19.54 19.74
N GLU A 646 -10.70 20.64 19.20
CA GLU A 646 -10.06 21.35 18.07
C GLU A 646 -8.76 22.04 18.53
N MET A 647 -7.67 21.30 18.66
CA MET A 647 -6.38 21.89 18.99
C MET A 647 -5.75 22.57 17.76
N GLN A 648 -5.95 23.89 17.66
CA GLN A 648 -5.34 24.75 16.63
C GLN A 648 -3.82 24.92 16.83
N TRP A 649 -3.03 23.90 16.48
CA TRP A 649 -1.56 23.99 16.48
C TRP A 649 -1.05 24.84 15.30
N ARG A 650 -1.05 26.16 15.50
CA ARG A 650 -0.74 27.17 14.47
C ARG A 650 0.63 27.82 14.66
N GLU A 651 1.71 27.09 14.36
CA GLU A 651 3.00 27.71 14.00
C GLU A 651 3.74 26.86 12.94
N GLU A 652 3.66 27.28 11.67
CA GLU A 652 4.53 26.77 10.60
C GLU A 652 5.96 27.27 10.83
N ARG A 653 6.78 26.50 11.56
CA ARG A 653 8.24 26.62 11.48
C ARG A 653 8.78 25.54 10.55
N GLU A 654 8.72 25.82 9.24
CA GLU A 654 9.44 25.06 8.22
C GLU A 654 10.94 25.14 8.53
N ALA A 655 11.47 24.15 9.26
CA ALA A 655 12.90 23.91 9.36
C ALA A 655 13.34 23.21 8.07
N PRO A 656 14.15 23.83 7.19
CA PRO A 656 14.48 23.28 5.88
C PRO A 656 15.51 22.15 6.01
N VAL A 657 15.03 20.97 6.39
CA VAL A 657 15.82 19.73 6.45
C VAL A 657 15.39 18.87 5.27
N ASN A 658 16.35 18.51 4.42
CA ASN A 658 16.12 17.65 3.26
C ASN A 658 15.84 16.22 3.74
N GLY A 659 14.56 15.89 3.94
CA GLY A 659 14.12 14.56 4.36
C GLY A 659 14.29 13.52 3.25
N GLY A 660 14.55 12.27 3.64
CA GLY A 660 14.66 11.16 2.68
C GLY A 660 13.33 10.82 2.00
N HIS A 661 13.40 10.29 0.78
CA HIS A 661 12.24 9.79 0.05
C HIS A 661 11.64 8.56 0.75
N VAL A 662 10.32 8.55 0.94
CA VAL A 662 9.59 7.46 1.61
C VAL A 662 9.72 6.15 0.81
N GLU A 663 9.74 6.29 -0.51
CA GLU A 663 9.82 5.24 -1.51
C GLU A 663 11.16 4.48 -1.41
N GLU A 664 12.27 5.22 -1.24
CA GLU A 664 13.60 4.66 -1.06
C GLU A 664 13.69 3.90 0.28
N PHE A 665 13.16 4.49 1.35
CA PHE A 665 13.15 3.82 2.66
C PHE A 665 12.30 2.55 2.66
N ALA A 666 11.11 2.58 2.06
CA ALA A 666 10.28 1.40 1.88
C ALA A 666 11.00 0.30 1.08
N LYS A 667 11.66 0.65 -0.03
CA LYS A 667 12.46 -0.28 -0.82
C LYS A 667 13.61 -0.87 -0.01
N MET A 668 14.29 -0.07 0.81
CA MET A 668 15.33 -0.53 1.74
C MET A 668 14.77 -1.48 2.80
N ILE A 669 13.60 -1.19 3.38
CA ILE A 669 12.94 -2.03 4.39
C ILE A 669 12.62 -3.42 3.83
N VAL A 670 11.90 -3.48 2.70
CA VAL A 670 11.50 -4.77 2.10
C VAL A 670 12.75 -5.57 1.68
N SER A 671 13.72 -4.92 1.04
CA SER A 671 14.97 -5.58 0.64
C SER A 671 15.82 -6.06 1.82
N GLY A 672 15.80 -5.33 2.95
CA GLY A 672 16.47 -5.74 4.18
C GLY A 672 15.80 -6.92 4.87
N ALA A 673 14.46 -6.95 4.88
CA ALA A 673 13.68 -8.07 5.43
C ALA A 673 13.92 -9.38 4.66
N CYS A 674 13.86 -9.33 3.32
CA CYS A 674 14.22 -10.47 2.45
C CYS A 674 15.67 -10.95 2.64
N LYS A 675 16.57 -10.05 3.08
CA LYS A 675 17.98 -10.33 3.39
C LYS A 675 18.21 -10.70 4.87
N ARG A 676 17.15 -10.91 5.67
CA ARG A 676 17.22 -11.16 7.13
C ARG A 676 18.07 -10.13 7.90
N GLN A 677 18.15 -8.89 7.41
CA GLN A 677 18.96 -7.85 8.06
C GLN A 677 18.34 -7.45 9.40
N PRO A 678 19.10 -7.43 10.52
CA PRO A 678 18.54 -7.07 11.83
C PRO A 678 18.18 -5.59 11.93
N TYR A 679 18.85 -4.71 11.15
CA TYR A 679 18.54 -3.28 11.10
C TYR A 679 18.55 -2.75 9.67
N VAL A 680 17.65 -1.81 9.40
CA VAL A 680 17.65 -0.97 8.18
C VAL A 680 17.65 0.48 8.62
N LYS A 681 18.70 1.24 8.29
CA LYS A 681 18.89 2.62 8.79
C LYS A 681 18.90 3.64 7.65
N LEU A 682 18.07 4.68 7.74
CA LEU A 682 18.09 5.79 6.78
C LEU A 682 17.93 7.18 7.44
N PRO A 683 18.88 8.12 7.22
CA PRO A 683 20.24 7.89 6.72
C PRO A 683 21.12 7.26 7.80
N SER A 684 22.05 6.36 7.41
CA SER A 684 22.89 5.61 8.36
C SER A 684 23.88 6.46 9.15
N TRP A 685 24.23 7.66 8.67
CA TRP A 685 25.21 8.54 9.33
C TRP A 685 24.77 9.01 10.73
N TYR A 686 23.47 8.94 11.06
CA TYR A 686 22.97 9.26 12.41
C TYR A 686 23.70 8.47 13.50
N ASP A 687 24.14 7.23 13.25
CA ASP A 687 24.87 6.38 14.21
C ASP A 687 26.09 7.08 14.84
N ILE A 688 26.70 8.07 14.17
CA ILE A 688 27.81 8.85 14.76
C ILE A 688 27.38 9.58 16.05
N PHE A 689 26.12 10.04 16.13
CA PHE A 689 25.60 10.67 17.35
C PHE A 689 25.37 9.66 18.48
N PHE A 690 25.22 8.36 18.19
CA PHE A 690 25.19 7.33 19.23
C PHE A 690 26.55 7.22 19.90
N VAL A 691 27.65 7.26 19.12
CA VAL A 691 29.02 7.33 19.65
C VAL A 691 29.21 8.58 20.51
N TYR A 692 28.77 9.76 20.05
CA TYR A 692 28.81 10.98 20.85
C TYR A 692 27.94 10.89 22.12
N LYS A 693 26.78 10.23 22.09
CA LYS A 693 25.91 10.02 23.27
C LYS A 693 26.61 9.17 24.34
N VAL A 694 27.28 8.08 23.93
CA VAL A 694 27.95 7.15 24.84
C VAL A 694 29.25 7.73 25.39
N PHE A 695 30.15 8.19 24.53
CA PHE A 695 31.51 8.55 24.90
C PHE A 695 31.75 10.05 25.17
N ALA A 696 30.90 10.92 24.63
CA ALA A 696 31.07 12.37 24.74
C ALA A 696 29.74 13.14 24.95
N PRO A 697 28.86 12.74 25.90
CA PRO A 697 27.51 13.31 26.03
C PRO A 697 27.48 14.82 26.27
N LYS A 698 28.55 15.38 26.88
CA LYS A 698 28.71 16.84 27.04
C LYS A 698 28.89 17.57 25.70
N VAL A 699 29.56 16.95 24.73
CA VAL A 699 29.74 17.49 23.37
C VAL A 699 28.42 17.43 22.62
N LEU A 700 27.69 16.31 22.68
CA LEU A 700 26.36 16.19 22.08
C LEU A 700 25.36 17.20 22.68
N ALA A 701 25.37 17.38 24.01
CA ALA A 701 24.55 18.39 24.66
C ALA A 701 24.94 19.83 24.28
N TRP A 702 26.23 20.08 24.01
CA TRP A 702 26.70 21.39 23.53
C TRP A 702 26.31 21.64 22.06
N THR A 703 26.48 20.67 21.16
CA THR A 703 26.04 20.82 19.75
C THR A 703 24.53 20.96 19.65
N PHE A 704 23.76 20.21 20.42
CA PHE A 704 22.30 20.35 20.46
C PHE A 704 21.86 21.71 21.05
N ARG A 705 22.56 22.23 22.06
CA ARG A 705 22.35 23.60 22.53
C ARG A 705 22.70 24.63 21.45
N LEU A 706 23.74 24.42 20.64
CA LEU A 706 24.12 25.36 19.58
C LEU A 706 23.16 25.32 18.39
N LEU A 707 22.67 24.14 18.00
CA LEU A 707 21.75 23.93 16.88
C LEU A 707 20.30 24.29 17.22
N PHE A 708 19.87 24.07 18.46
CA PHE A 708 18.47 24.25 18.89
C PHE A 708 18.27 25.35 19.95
N ALA A 709 19.28 26.17 20.25
CA ALA A 709 19.07 27.37 21.07
C ALA A 709 18.18 28.38 20.33
N THR A 710 17.00 28.62 20.88
CA THR A 710 16.27 29.86 20.65
C THR A 710 17.13 31.03 21.09
N LYS A 711 17.54 31.90 20.15
CA LYS A 711 18.02 33.25 20.48
C LYS A 711 16.93 33.93 21.30
N GLY A 712 17.24 34.24 22.55
CA GLY A 712 16.21 34.56 23.54
C GLY A 712 15.49 35.88 23.28
N SER A 713 14.16 35.82 23.20
CA SER A 713 13.32 36.87 23.78
C SER A 713 13.20 36.61 25.30
N PRO A 714 13.55 37.56 26.19
CA PRO A 714 13.40 37.36 27.62
C PRO A 714 11.93 37.17 28.03
N LYS A 715 11.67 36.40 29.08
CA LYS A 715 10.34 36.20 29.67
C LYS A 715 9.68 37.55 29.98
N ARG A 716 8.73 38.00 29.18
CA ARG A 716 7.88 39.15 29.50
C ARG A 716 6.56 38.63 30.05
N ILE A 717 6.44 38.66 31.38
CA ILE A 717 5.16 38.47 32.07
C ILE A 717 4.30 39.71 31.77
N THR A 718 3.58 39.69 30.66
CA THR A 718 2.59 40.72 30.33
C THR A 718 1.25 40.35 30.95
N THR A 719 0.98 40.94 32.11
CA THR A 719 -0.37 41.00 32.68
C THR A 719 -1.31 41.75 31.74
N SER A 720 -2.11 41.02 30.96
CA SER A 720 -3.29 41.56 30.28
C SER A 720 -4.55 41.00 30.94
N GLN A 721 -5.15 41.77 31.84
CA GLN A 721 -6.46 41.45 32.38
C GLN A 721 -7.51 41.55 31.27
N PHE A 722 -8.26 40.47 31.03
CA PHE A 722 -9.71 40.39 30.73
C PHE A 722 -10.00 39.03 30.05
N GLY A 723 -11.10 38.35 30.41
CA GLY A 723 -11.58 37.16 29.67
C GLY A 723 -11.44 35.78 30.32
N THR A 724 -11.81 35.64 31.60
CA THR A 724 -12.35 34.38 32.20
C THR A 724 -11.66 33.03 31.90
N GLY A 725 -10.69 32.65 32.73
CA GLY A 725 -10.22 31.27 32.90
C GLY A 725 -9.36 31.15 34.16
N ARG A 726 -9.72 30.29 35.12
CA ARG A 726 -9.00 30.19 36.41
C ARG A 726 -7.73 29.34 36.29
N PRO A 727 -6.57 29.81 36.81
CA PRO A 727 -5.47 28.92 37.17
C PRO A 727 -5.90 27.96 38.30
N LEU A 728 -5.39 26.74 38.29
CA LEU A 728 -5.43 25.85 39.44
C LEU A 728 -4.25 26.13 40.38
N LEU A 729 -4.44 25.86 41.67
CA LEU A 729 -3.44 25.90 42.74
C LEU A 729 -2.89 27.29 43.14
N GLU A 730 -3.76 28.13 43.72
CA GLU A 730 -3.39 28.79 44.97
C GLU A 730 -3.89 27.93 46.14
N THR A 731 -2.97 27.41 46.97
CA THR A 731 -3.28 26.84 48.28
C THR A 731 -2.61 27.70 49.36
N SER A 732 -3.40 28.14 50.34
CA SER A 732 -2.96 29.13 51.33
C SER A 732 -2.02 28.54 52.38
N SER A 733 -1.07 29.37 52.84
CA SER A 733 -0.11 29.00 53.87
C SER A 733 -0.76 28.91 55.26
N PRO A 734 -0.56 27.81 56.03
CA PRO A 734 -1.09 27.69 57.39
C PRO A 734 -0.22 28.46 58.40
N ARG A 735 -0.86 29.30 59.24
CA ARG A 735 -0.20 29.88 60.43
C ARG A 735 -0.24 28.89 61.61
N LYS A 736 0.82 28.97 62.43
CA LYS A 736 1.19 28.04 63.54
C LYS A 736 0.12 27.87 64.64
N GLN A 737 0.35 26.82 65.47
CA GLN A 737 -0.19 26.47 66.81
C GLN A 737 -1.21 25.32 66.80
N LEU A 738 -1.17 24.29 67.68
CA LEU A 738 -0.27 23.87 68.79
C LEU A 738 -0.27 22.31 68.91
N ILE A 739 0.72 21.75 69.66
CA ILE A 739 0.77 20.47 70.46
C ILE A 739 -0.31 19.38 70.18
N GLY A 740 -0.04 18.07 70.02
CA GLY A 740 1.15 17.22 70.30
C GLY A 740 0.91 15.73 69.87
N PRO A 741 1.73 14.74 70.28
CA PRO A 741 1.82 13.44 69.57
C PRO A 741 1.30 12.17 70.31
N LEU A 742 0.52 11.34 69.62
CA LEU A 742 0.20 9.92 69.91
C LEU A 742 -0.04 9.18 68.56
N THR A 743 0.84 8.30 68.05
CA THR A 743 1.12 6.87 68.38
C THR A 743 0.13 5.82 67.80
N PHE A 744 0.69 4.79 67.15
CA PHE A 744 0.00 3.66 66.49
C PHE A 744 -0.76 2.72 67.46
N SER A 745 -1.81 2.04 66.95
CA SER A 745 -2.06 0.59 67.14
C SER A 745 -3.14 0.03 66.17
N PRO A 746 -3.25 -1.30 65.92
CA PRO A 746 -3.88 -1.83 64.69
C PRO A 746 -4.99 -2.91 64.85
N LEU A 747 -5.90 -2.98 63.85
CA LEU A 747 -6.71 -4.17 63.45
C LEU A 747 -7.71 -4.71 64.54
N PRO A 748 -8.56 -5.75 64.27
CA PRO A 748 -8.79 -6.56 63.06
C PRO A 748 -10.29 -6.72 62.61
N LEU A 749 -10.49 -7.43 61.48
CA LEU A 749 -11.57 -8.40 61.17
C LEU A 749 -13.04 -8.17 61.65
N GLN A 750 -14.01 -8.03 60.72
CA GLN A 750 -14.85 -9.16 60.24
C GLN A 750 -15.94 -8.82 59.17
N HIS A 751 -16.03 -9.69 58.15
CA HIS A 751 -17.20 -10.27 57.46
C HIS A 751 -18.44 -9.49 56.90
N GLN A 752 -19.00 -10.13 55.86
CA GLN A 752 -20.31 -9.98 55.18
C GLN A 752 -20.52 -8.67 54.37
N MET A 753 -20.80 -8.69 53.07
CA MET A 753 -21.87 -9.38 52.29
C MET A 753 -23.30 -8.99 52.68
N LYS A 754 -23.88 -8.04 51.95
CA LYS A 754 -24.94 -8.35 50.95
C LYS A 754 -25.24 -7.17 50.02
N ASN A 755 -25.90 -7.51 48.93
CA ASN A 755 -26.43 -6.63 47.89
C ASN A 755 -27.38 -5.55 48.47
N GLU A 756 -27.39 -4.37 47.86
CA GLU A 756 -28.37 -4.03 46.81
C GLU A 756 -27.67 -3.22 45.70
#